data_AF-A0A970LIB6-F1
#
_entry.id   AF-A0A970LIB6-F1
#
_cell.length_a   1.000
_cell.length_b   1.000
_cell.length_c   1.000
_cell.angle_alpha   90.00
_cell.angle_beta   90.00
_cell.angle_gamma   90.00
#
_symmetry.space_group_name_H-M   'P 1'
#
loop_
_entity.id
_entity.type
_entity.pdbx_description
1 polymer ?
#
loop_
_entity_poly.entity_id
_entity_poly.type
_entity_poly.pdbx_seq_one_letter_code
_entity_poly.pdbx_strand_id
1 'polypeptide(L)'
;MKIAFSTLGCPEWSWNEIYPMAKDLGFDGIEIRGLGNEIHAVRTPPFSPEEIDRTMAALQTLGIEVSCFSSACCVKDRESIEATMAEGIETIDLASRAGVPFVRILADREPHVEGPVDDATVIPALRQLADHAALSGVTILVETNGVYADSARMRALLDRVAHPAVKVLWDIHHPIRFFGEAPSRTYEVLGPDIAYVHVKDSIRDREGRIRYRMMGDGDLGVEEALDVLVQSGFDGYVSLEWVKRWSGDLEDAAIVFPHFAYYMDRYLSGRGILRPATLPAAEPVASLPGPAPVEGPFAVGKGFRIWEKDILVDVTMNELVQKVATLFPDQPAVAYVTQDYRRTYAEFRDEIDRVARGFLAMGIQKGDHIAIWSANHPQWLLTFFAAARIGCVLVTVNTSYKIHELEYLLRQSDSQALVMMDAYKDSDYVAILNEVCPELATSDPGALHAERLPQLRTVINFASAQPGCHTWEDVLRLADQVPASRLDEIEATLDAHDVVNMQYTSGTTGFPKGVMLTHYNVINNGKCIGDCMDFSTADKLLIPVPFFHCFGMVLAILAAVTHGTTMVPLEYFQPANVLKAIREERCTAMHGVPTMFIATLEHPDFGKTDFSTMRTGIMAGSPCPVKVMQDVVDRMHMDQITIVFGQTESSPGCTQSRVDDPIEIRVSTVGRTLPGVECRIVDPATNQPVPDGTAGEFVARGYNIMKGYYNMPEATAAAIDAEGWLHTGDLAVRDANGYYKITGRIKDMIIRGGENIYPKEIEEFLYTHPAVKDVQVVGVPDKTYGEAVLAAVIRKEGSPATEEELKTFVREHMAKHKTPKYVVFVEEFPMTASGKIQKFKIREWAIEHLHLEEAASIETA
;
A
#
# COMPACT_ATOMS: atom_id res chain seq x y z
N MET A 1 17.07 -10.37 -32.63
CA MET A 1 17.57 -10.54 -31.25
C MET A 1 16.95 -11.77 -30.60
N LYS A 2 17.74 -12.44 -29.76
CA LYS A 2 17.34 -13.51 -28.85
C LYS A 2 17.44 -13.01 -27.41
N ILE A 3 16.62 -13.53 -26.49
CA ILE A 3 16.75 -13.20 -25.05
C ILE A 3 17.31 -14.38 -24.25
N ALA A 4 18.15 -14.06 -23.27
CA ALA A 4 18.74 -15.02 -22.35
C ALA A 4 18.75 -14.49 -20.91
N PHE A 5 19.11 -15.35 -19.96
CA PHE A 5 19.40 -14.94 -18.59
C PHE A 5 20.59 -15.71 -18.04
N SER A 6 21.27 -15.14 -17.04
CA SER A 6 22.38 -15.77 -16.36
C SER A 6 21.93 -16.61 -15.16
N THR A 7 22.51 -17.81 -14.99
CA THR A 7 22.30 -18.64 -13.79
C THR A 7 22.76 -17.96 -12.50
N LEU A 8 23.52 -16.88 -12.59
CA LEU A 8 23.89 -16.04 -11.45
C LEU A 8 22.66 -15.41 -10.75
N GLY A 9 21.55 -15.25 -11.47
CA GLY A 9 20.29 -14.72 -10.94
C GLY A 9 19.47 -15.73 -10.14
N CYS A 10 19.73 -17.04 -10.32
CA CYS A 10 19.01 -18.12 -9.66
C CYS A 10 19.98 -19.21 -9.13
N PRO A 11 20.96 -18.85 -8.29
CA PRO A 11 22.03 -19.78 -7.90
C PRO A 11 21.49 -21.01 -7.16
N GLU A 12 20.37 -20.90 -6.46
CA GLU A 12 19.77 -21.99 -5.66
C GLU A 12 18.81 -22.89 -6.45
N TRP A 13 18.52 -22.58 -7.72
CA TRP A 13 17.53 -23.33 -8.51
C TRP A 13 18.14 -24.56 -9.17
N SER A 14 17.38 -25.65 -9.18
CA SER A 14 17.71 -26.86 -9.93
C SER A 14 17.34 -26.73 -11.41
N TRP A 15 17.93 -27.58 -12.26
CA TRP A 15 17.59 -27.62 -13.68
C TRP A 15 16.12 -27.94 -13.97
N ASN A 16 15.46 -28.69 -13.08
CA ASN A 16 14.03 -28.97 -13.17
C ASN A 16 13.16 -27.72 -12.94
N GLU A 17 13.70 -26.68 -12.30
CA GLU A 17 13.04 -25.39 -12.10
C GLU A 17 13.42 -24.40 -13.21
N ILE A 18 14.66 -24.45 -13.68
CA ILE A 18 15.17 -23.58 -14.75
C ILE A 18 14.52 -23.90 -16.10
N TYR A 19 14.36 -25.19 -16.47
CA TYR A 19 13.82 -25.57 -17.78
C TYR A 19 12.37 -25.11 -18.02
N PRO A 20 11.42 -25.36 -17.11
CA PRO A 20 10.04 -24.91 -17.33
C PRO A 20 9.95 -23.39 -17.34
N MET A 21 10.66 -22.71 -16.43
CA MET A 21 10.67 -21.25 -16.37
C MET A 21 11.19 -20.62 -17.67
N ALA A 22 12.35 -21.06 -18.16
CA ALA A 22 12.93 -20.55 -19.39
C ALA A 22 11.97 -20.73 -20.57
N LYS A 23 11.31 -21.89 -20.65
CA LYS A 23 10.35 -22.20 -21.72
C LYS A 23 9.07 -21.37 -21.62
N ASP A 24 8.48 -21.31 -20.43
CA ASP A 24 7.19 -20.67 -20.19
C ASP A 24 7.27 -19.16 -20.39
N LEU A 25 8.43 -18.56 -20.11
CA LEU A 25 8.70 -17.14 -20.32
C LEU A 25 9.28 -16.81 -21.71
N GLY A 26 9.48 -17.82 -22.55
CA GLY A 26 9.93 -17.62 -23.94
C GLY A 26 11.40 -17.23 -24.10
N PHE A 27 12.27 -17.62 -23.16
CA PHE A 27 13.72 -17.43 -23.30
C PHE A 27 14.30 -18.30 -24.42
N ASP A 28 15.22 -17.74 -25.20
CA ASP A 28 15.95 -18.46 -26.24
C ASP A 28 17.23 -19.10 -25.70
N GLY A 29 17.81 -18.53 -24.64
CA GLY A 29 19.15 -18.85 -24.16
C GLY A 29 19.28 -18.89 -22.64
N ILE A 30 20.19 -19.72 -22.15
CA ILE A 30 20.65 -19.70 -20.75
C ILE A 30 22.17 -19.51 -20.74
N GLU A 31 22.62 -18.47 -20.06
CA GLU A 31 24.05 -18.22 -19.80
C GLU A 31 24.44 -18.89 -18.48
N ILE A 32 25.52 -19.66 -18.51
CA ILE A 32 25.97 -20.44 -17.36
C ILE A 32 27.23 -19.80 -16.78
N ARG A 33 27.17 -19.40 -15.51
CA ARG A 33 28.29 -18.75 -14.81
C ARG A 33 28.71 -19.51 -13.57
N GLY A 34 30.03 -19.55 -13.32
CA GLY A 34 30.62 -20.18 -12.13
C GLY A 34 30.95 -21.66 -12.32
N LEU A 35 31.89 -21.95 -13.23
CA LEU A 35 32.50 -23.27 -13.34
C LEU A 35 33.75 -23.30 -12.46
N GLY A 36 33.61 -23.72 -11.21
CA GLY A 36 34.73 -23.86 -10.26
C GLY A 36 35.34 -25.26 -10.21
N ASN A 37 36.42 -25.40 -9.42
CA ASN A 37 37.15 -26.66 -9.16
C ASN A 37 36.42 -27.67 -8.23
N GLU A 38 35.18 -27.40 -7.86
CA GLU A 38 34.20 -28.45 -7.66
C GLU A 38 32.99 -28.06 -8.52
N ILE A 39 32.60 -28.94 -9.44
CA ILE A 39 31.45 -28.77 -10.33
C ILE A 39 30.11 -28.90 -9.53
N HIS A 40 30.07 -28.43 -8.28
CA HIS A 40 29.04 -28.69 -7.28
C HIS A 40 28.69 -27.45 -6.44
N ALA A 41 27.96 -26.52 -7.03
CA ALA A 41 26.88 -25.79 -6.38
C ALA A 41 25.98 -25.23 -7.50
N VAL A 42 24.74 -25.70 -7.72
CA VAL A 42 23.80 -26.29 -6.75
C VAL A 42 23.28 -27.67 -7.20
N ARG A 43 24.01 -28.69 -6.71
CA ARG A 43 23.60 -30.10 -6.49
C ARG A 43 23.43 -31.01 -7.74
N THR A 44 24.57 -31.50 -8.25
CA THR A 44 24.81 -32.45 -9.39
C THR A 44 24.79 -31.78 -10.77
N PRO A 45 25.74 -32.07 -11.69
CA PRO A 45 26.04 -31.13 -12.75
C PRO A 45 25.65 -31.62 -14.15
N PRO A 46 24.73 -30.91 -14.81
CA PRO A 46 24.30 -31.22 -16.18
C PRO A 46 25.43 -31.22 -17.21
N PHE A 47 26.57 -30.60 -16.89
CA PHE A 47 27.74 -30.42 -17.75
C PHE A 47 28.92 -31.30 -17.32
N SER A 48 28.68 -32.30 -16.47
CA SER A 48 29.64 -33.38 -16.31
C SER A 48 29.82 -34.14 -17.63
N PRO A 49 30.96 -34.82 -17.83
CA PRO A 49 31.18 -35.66 -19.00
C PRO A 49 30.10 -36.72 -19.26
N GLU A 50 29.31 -37.11 -18.27
CA GLU A 50 28.31 -38.17 -18.42
C GLU A 50 26.89 -37.61 -18.67
N GLU A 51 26.64 -36.34 -18.32
CA GLU A 51 25.30 -35.73 -18.38
C GLU A 51 25.14 -34.69 -19.49
N ILE A 52 26.24 -34.17 -20.05
CA ILE A 52 26.23 -33.08 -21.05
C ILE A 52 25.33 -33.38 -22.25
N ASP A 53 25.46 -34.56 -22.85
CA ASP A 53 24.67 -34.94 -24.03
C ASP A 53 23.17 -35.04 -23.70
N ARG A 54 22.84 -35.48 -22.48
CA ARG A 54 21.45 -35.59 -22.00
C ARG A 54 20.85 -34.21 -21.74
N THR A 55 21.61 -33.31 -21.11
CA THR A 55 21.19 -31.92 -20.84
C THR A 55 20.96 -31.17 -22.14
N MET A 56 21.90 -31.25 -23.08
CA MET A 56 21.78 -30.59 -24.37
C MET A 56 20.58 -31.12 -25.16
N ALA A 57 20.35 -32.44 -25.14
CA ALA A 57 19.15 -33.02 -25.76
C ALA A 57 17.85 -32.53 -25.11
N ALA A 58 17.80 -32.41 -23.77
CA ALA A 58 16.63 -31.90 -23.07
C ALA A 58 16.33 -30.43 -23.44
N LEU A 59 17.33 -29.56 -23.41
CA LEU A 59 17.20 -28.16 -23.82
C LEU A 59 16.73 -28.03 -25.27
N GLN A 60 17.29 -28.85 -26.18
CA GLN A 60 16.89 -28.88 -27.58
C GLN A 60 15.40 -29.26 -27.76
N THR A 61 14.86 -30.21 -26.96
CA THR A 61 13.43 -30.55 -27.01
C THR A 61 12.51 -29.42 -26.55
N LEU A 62 13.02 -28.49 -25.75
CA LEU A 62 12.30 -27.33 -25.25
C LEU A 62 12.49 -26.08 -26.13
N GLY A 63 13.37 -26.15 -27.14
CA GLY A 63 13.69 -25.01 -28.00
C GLY A 63 14.57 -23.95 -27.33
N ILE A 64 15.30 -24.32 -26.28
CA ILE A 64 16.20 -23.44 -25.51
C ILE A 64 17.64 -23.85 -25.80
N GLU A 65 18.54 -22.88 -25.92
CA GLU A 65 19.97 -23.10 -26.15
C GLU A 65 20.78 -22.69 -24.90
N VAL A 66 21.96 -23.29 -24.70
CA VAL A 66 22.94 -22.69 -23.80
C VAL A 66 23.65 -21.59 -24.59
N SER A 67 23.41 -20.34 -24.22
CA SER A 67 23.81 -19.19 -25.03
C SER A 67 25.28 -18.83 -24.83
N CYS A 68 25.83 -19.03 -23.63
CA CYS A 68 27.22 -18.69 -23.32
C CYS A 68 27.70 -19.41 -22.05
N PHE A 69 28.97 -19.83 -22.01
CA PHE A 69 29.67 -20.18 -20.78
C PHE A 69 30.49 -18.99 -20.28
N SER A 70 30.16 -18.51 -19.08
CA SER A 70 30.83 -17.38 -18.45
C SER A 70 31.88 -17.84 -17.44
N SER A 71 33.15 -17.78 -17.88
CA SER A 71 34.32 -18.09 -17.05
C SER A 71 34.67 -16.93 -16.11
N ALA A 72 35.37 -17.26 -15.01
CA ALA A 72 35.99 -16.27 -14.12
C ALA A 72 37.44 -15.91 -14.57
N CYS A 73 37.92 -16.54 -15.65
CA CYS A 73 39.19 -16.28 -16.30
C CYS A 73 39.37 -14.79 -16.59
N CYS A 74 40.33 -14.16 -15.90
CA CYS A 74 40.70 -12.75 -16.06
C CYS A 74 42.15 -12.60 -16.48
N VAL A 75 42.38 -12.23 -17.74
CA VAL A 75 43.71 -12.28 -18.38
C VAL A 75 44.63 -11.09 -18.07
N LYS A 76 44.22 -10.15 -17.21
CA LYS A 76 45.09 -9.03 -16.78
C LYS A 76 46.14 -9.43 -15.75
N ASP A 77 45.89 -10.49 -14.97
CA ASP A 77 46.69 -10.82 -13.79
C ASP A 77 47.91 -11.67 -14.16
N ARG A 78 49.07 -11.02 -14.33
CA ARG A 78 50.31 -11.67 -14.77
C ARG A 78 50.78 -12.80 -13.83
N GLU A 79 50.54 -12.67 -12.52
CA GLU A 79 50.98 -13.63 -11.51
C GLU A 79 50.18 -14.94 -11.53
N SER A 80 48.93 -14.92 -11.99
CA SER A 80 48.04 -16.08 -12.07
C SER A 80 47.76 -16.55 -13.49
N ILE A 81 48.45 -15.97 -14.49
CA ILE A 81 48.11 -16.15 -15.91
C ILE A 81 48.09 -17.62 -16.35
N GLU A 82 48.99 -18.48 -15.85
CA GLU A 82 48.99 -19.90 -16.20
C GLU A 82 47.72 -20.63 -15.75
N ALA A 83 47.26 -20.39 -14.52
CA ALA A 83 46.03 -20.99 -13.99
C ALA A 83 44.79 -20.44 -14.69
N THR A 84 44.78 -19.13 -14.95
CA THR A 84 43.73 -18.43 -15.71
C THR A 84 43.61 -18.98 -17.13
N MET A 85 44.73 -19.23 -17.81
CA MET A 85 44.75 -19.81 -19.16
C MET A 85 44.24 -21.25 -19.16
N ALA A 86 44.57 -22.05 -18.13
CA ALA A 86 44.06 -23.42 -18.00
C ALA A 86 42.53 -23.45 -17.86
N GLU A 87 41.96 -22.60 -16.98
CA GLU A 87 40.50 -22.46 -16.81
C GLU A 87 39.82 -22.03 -18.13
N GLY A 88 40.42 -21.09 -18.85
CA GLY A 88 39.91 -20.62 -20.14
C GLY A 88 39.87 -21.74 -21.18
N ILE A 89 40.95 -22.52 -21.30
CA ILE A 89 41.03 -23.68 -22.22
C ILE A 89 39.99 -24.74 -21.85
N GLU A 90 39.87 -25.09 -20.57
CA GLU A 90 38.88 -26.08 -20.10
C GLU A 90 37.45 -25.64 -20.39
N THR A 91 37.14 -24.36 -20.19
CA THR A 91 35.82 -23.81 -20.51
C THR A 91 35.53 -23.83 -22.01
N ILE A 92 36.54 -23.54 -22.85
CA ILE A 92 36.42 -23.62 -24.32
C ILE A 92 36.18 -25.06 -24.77
N ASP A 93 36.90 -26.04 -24.19
CA ASP A 93 36.72 -27.45 -24.52
C ASP A 93 35.32 -27.93 -24.12
N LEU A 94 34.82 -27.50 -22.96
CA LEU A 94 33.46 -27.77 -22.53
C LEU A 94 32.43 -27.15 -23.47
N ALA A 95 32.62 -25.89 -23.87
CA ALA A 95 31.76 -25.19 -24.82
C ALA A 95 31.70 -25.93 -26.16
N SER A 96 32.85 -26.31 -26.71
CA SER A 96 32.95 -27.06 -27.95
C SER A 96 32.19 -28.39 -27.88
N ARG A 97 32.37 -29.11 -26.77
CA ARG A 97 31.69 -30.39 -26.55
C ARG A 97 30.17 -30.23 -26.38
N ALA A 98 29.73 -29.19 -25.69
CA ALA A 98 28.32 -28.88 -25.50
C ALA A 98 27.66 -28.25 -26.74
N GLY A 99 28.44 -27.86 -27.76
CA GLY A 99 27.93 -27.10 -28.91
C GLY A 99 27.55 -25.66 -28.55
N VAL A 100 28.15 -25.08 -27.52
CA VAL A 100 27.90 -23.70 -27.07
C VAL A 100 28.78 -22.74 -27.87
N PRO A 101 28.20 -21.71 -28.52
CA PRO A 101 28.93 -20.87 -29.47
C PRO A 101 29.89 -19.88 -28.80
N PHE A 102 29.65 -19.53 -27.52
CA PHE A 102 30.30 -18.42 -26.86
C PHE A 102 30.91 -18.80 -25.50
N VAL A 103 32.12 -18.29 -25.25
CA VAL A 103 32.75 -18.29 -23.93
C VAL A 103 33.14 -16.87 -23.55
N ARG A 104 32.62 -16.38 -22.42
CA ARG A 104 32.99 -15.06 -21.89
C ARG A 104 34.28 -15.13 -21.10
N ILE A 105 35.23 -14.26 -21.43
CA ILE A 105 36.52 -14.08 -20.75
C ILE A 105 36.65 -12.61 -20.33
N LEU A 106 37.26 -12.39 -19.18
CA LEU A 106 37.46 -11.07 -18.62
C LEU A 106 38.84 -10.50 -19.00
N ALA A 107 38.89 -9.30 -19.56
CA ALA A 107 40.14 -8.56 -19.76
C ALA A 107 40.44 -7.63 -18.58
N ASP A 108 39.42 -7.26 -17.80
CA ASP A 108 39.55 -6.66 -16.47
C ASP A 108 38.66 -7.42 -15.47
N ARG A 109 38.96 -7.39 -14.18
CA ARG A 109 38.24 -8.19 -13.17
C ARG A 109 36.98 -7.49 -12.67
N GLU A 110 37.05 -6.19 -12.48
CA GLU A 110 36.03 -5.41 -11.80
C GLU A 110 35.16 -4.64 -12.80
N PRO A 111 33.89 -4.34 -12.46
CA PRO A 111 33.01 -3.52 -13.30
C PRO A 111 33.57 -2.12 -13.59
N HIS A 112 34.33 -1.55 -12.66
CA HIS A 112 34.88 -0.20 -12.71
C HIS A 112 36.40 -0.20 -12.61
N VAL A 113 37.04 0.91 -12.97
CA VAL A 113 38.51 1.03 -12.97
C VAL A 113 39.04 1.08 -11.53
N GLU A 114 39.65 0.00 -11.08
CA GLU A 114 40.34 -0.06 -9.78
C GLU A 114 41.86 0.10 -9.88
N GLY A 115 42.43 -0.03 -11.08
CA GLY A 115 43.88 0.04 -11.28
C GLY A 115 44.30 -0.01 -12.75
N PRO A 116 45.61 0.13 -13.04
CA PRO A 116 46.11 0.04 -14.40
C PRO A 116 46.02 -1.40 -14.92
N VAL A 117 45.69 -1.53 -16.20
CA VAL A 117 45.78 -2.80 -16.93
C VAL A 117 46.86 -2.68 -18.00
N ASP A 118 47.74 -3.67 -18.06
CA ASP A 118 48.79 -3.78 -19.06
C ASP A 118 48.32 -4.62 -20.26
N ASP A 119 47.96 -3.95 -21.35
CA ASP A 119 47.57 -4.60 -22.59
C ASP A 119 48.67 -5.52 -23.16
N ALA A 120 49.95 -5.30 -22.83
CA ALA A 120 51.04 -6.19 -23.25
C ALA A 120 50.97 -7.58 -22.59
N THR A 121 50.25 -7.70 -21.48
CA THR A 121 49.94 -8.98 -20.82
C THR A 121 48.62 -9.57 -21.36
N VAL A 122 47.59 -8.74 -21.54
CA VAL A 122 46.26 -9.17 -22.00
C VAL A 122 46.27 -9.69 -23.44
N ILE A 123 46.95 -9.01 -24.37
CA ILE A 123 46.88 -9.33 -25.81
C ILE A 123 47.45 -10.73 -26.14
N PRO A 124 48.65 -11.12 -25.67
CA PRO A 124 49.17 -12.46 -25.94
C PRO A 124 48.28 -13.57 -25.37
N ALA A 125 47.74 -13.37 -24.16
CA ALA A 125 46.84 -14.32 -23.51
C ALA A 125 45.54 -14.51 -24.30
N LEU A 126 44.90 -13.40 -24.71
CA LEU A 126 43.71 -13.45 -25.56
C LEU A 126 43.98 -14.14 -26.89
N ARG A 127 45.12 -13.88 -27.55
CA ARG A 127 45.48 -14.56 -28.80
C ARG A 127 45.62 -16.07 -28.61
N GLN A 128 46.28 -16.50 -27.53
CA GLN A 128 46.46 -17.92 -27.25
C GLN A 128 45.13 -18.63 -26.96
N LEU A 129 44.23 -18.02 -26.17
CA LEU A 129 42.89 -18.58 -25.97
C LEU A 129 42.10 -18.58 -27.28
N ALA A 130 42.23 -17.53 -28.10
CA ALA A 130 41.49 -17.41 -29.34
C ALA A 130 41.94 -18.40 -30.41
N ASP A 131 43.23 -18.72 -30.48
CA ASP A 131 43.76 -19.79 -31.33
C ASP A 131 43.11 -21.14 -30.96
N HIS A 132 43.00 -21.43 -29.66
CA HIS A 132 42.34 -22.64 -29.15
C HIS A 132 40.83 -22.63 -29.44
N ALA A 133 40.15 -21.51 -29.18
CA ALA A 133 38.72 -21.34 -29.45
C ALA A 133 38.38 -21.51 -30.93
N ALA A 134 39.20 -20.97 -31.84
CA ALA A 134 39.02 -21.14 -33.28
C ALA A 134 39.12 -22.61 -33.73
N LEU A 135 40.07 -23.37 -33.17
CA LEU A 135 40.19 -24.81 -33.45
C LEU A 135 38.99 -25.59 -32.93
N SER A 136 38.42 -25.15 -31.82
CA SER A 136 37.27 -25.76 -31.15
C SER A 136 35.91 -25.26 -31.66
N GLY A 137 35.87 -24.34 -32.62
CA GLY A 137 34.64 -23.77 -33.19
C GLY A 137 33.88 -22.85 -32.24
N VAL A 138 34.56 -22.28 -31.24
CA VAL A 138 34.00 -21.42 -30.19
C VAL A 138 34.47 -19.98 -30.41
N THR A 139 33.61 -19.01 -30.09
CA THR A 139 33.98 -17.58 -30.10
C THR A 139 34.18 -17.09 -28.66
N ILE A 140 35.30 -16.41 -28.43
CA ILE A 140 35.59 -15.74 -27.16
C ILE A 140 34.92 -14.38 -27.17
N LEU A 141 34.22 -14.08 -26.08
CA LEU A 141 33.62 -12.78 -25.83
C LEU A 141 34.41 -12.04 -24.75
N VAL A 142 34.98 -10.88 -25.11
CA VAL A 142 35.61 -9.97 -24.14
C VAL A 142 34.56 -8.99 -23.66
N GLU A 143 34.30 -8.98 -22.35
CA GLU A 143 33.30 -8.10 -21.73
C GLU A 143 33.80 -6.65 -21.63
N THR A 144 32.90 -5.70 -21.88
CA THR A 144 33.16 -4.27 -21.60
C THR A 144 33.13 -4.02 -20.10
N ASN A 145 34.26 -4.23 -19.42
CA ASN A 145 34.39 -4.03 -17.97
C ASN A 145 35.72 -3.36 -17.59
N GLY A 146 35.74 -2.78 -16.39
CA GLY A 146 36.92 -2.11 -15.85
C GLY A 146 37.45 -1.04 -16.80
N VAL A 147 38.73 -1.10 -17.15
CA VAL A 147 39.31 -0.16 -18.13
C VAL A 147 38.76 -0.31 -19.55
N TYR A 148 38.23 -1.48 -19.91
CA TYR A 148 37.71 -1.79 -21.24
C TYR A 148 36.21 -1.50 -21.38
N ALA A 149 35.58 -0.92 -20.34
CA ALA A 149 34.27 -0.28 -20.48
C ALA A 149 34.35 1.04 -21.27
N ASP A 150 35.54 1.63 -21.43
CA ASP A 150 35.81 2.64 -22.47
C ASP A 150 35.86 1.95 -23.85
N SER A 151 34.88 2.25 -24.71
CA SER A 151 34.75 1.57 -26.00
C SER A 151 35.94 1.82 -26.93
N ALA A 152 36.59 2.99 -26.84
CA ALA A 152 37.76 3.29 -27.65
C ALA A 152 38.96 2.44 -27.24
N ARG A 153 39.12 2.19 -25.93
CA ARG A 153 40.16 1.27 -25.43
C ARG A 153 39.85 -0.17 -25.83
N MET A 154 38.59 -0.60 -25.75
CA MET A 154 38.17 -1.93 -26.23
C MET A 154 38.46 -2.10 -27.73
N ARG A 155 38.14 -1.12 -28.57
CA ARG A 155 38.48 -1.13 -30.01
C ARG A 155 39.98 -1.28 -30.24
N ALA A 156 40.79 -0.51 -29.53
CA ALA A 156 42.24 -0.60 -29.63
C ALA A 156 42.78 -1.97 -29.20
N LEU A 157 42.17 -2.61 -28.20
CA LEU A 157 42.49 -3.98 -27.79
C LEU A 157 42.18 -4.95 -28.94
N LEU A 158 40.97 -4.90 -29.51
CA LEU A 158 40.55 -5.77 -30.60
C LEU A 158 41.42 -5.63 -31.85
N ASP A 159 41.79 -4.40 -32.22
CA ASP A 159 42.67 -4.12 -33.37
C ASP A 159 44.06 -4.72 -33.19
N ARG A 160 44.54 -4.78 -31.94
CA ARG A 160 45.85 -5.35 -31.63
C ARG A 160 45.78 -6.87 -31.50
N VAL A 161 44.71 -7.42 -30.94
CA VAL A 161 44.49 -8.88 -30.89
C VAL A 161 44.34 -9.41 -32.31
N ALA A 162 43.51 -8.75 -33.14
CA ALA A 162 43.27 -9.02 -34.56
C ALA A 162 42.98 -10.49 -34.86
N HIS A 163 42.06 -11.09 -34.11
CA HIS A 163 41.73 -12.51 -34.22
C HIS A 163 40.23 -12.71 -34.45
N PRO A 164 39.79 -13.50 -35.45
CA PRO A 164 38.38 -13.62 -35.83
C PRO A 164 37.50 -14.32 -34.78
N ALA A 165 38.09 -15.20 -33.96
CA ALA A 165 37.39 -15.84 -32.83
C ALA A 165 37.27 -14.96 -31.58
N VAL A 166 37.65 -13.68 -31.65
CA VAL A 166 37.48 -12.72 -30.54
C VAL A 166 36.43 -11.70 -30.93
N LYS A 167 35.38 -11.64 -30.11
CA LYS A 167 34.24 -10.71 -30.23
C LYS A 167 33.99 -10.04 -28.89
N VAL A 168 33.03 -9.11 -28.88
CA VAL A 168 32.68 -8.30 -27.72
C VAL A 168 31.40 -8.83 -27.09
N LEU A 169 31.45 -8.96 -25.76
CA LEU A 169 30.26 -8.92 -24.94
C LEU A 169 30.05 -7.47 -24.50
N TRP A 170 29.00 -6.84 -25.02
CA TRP A 170 28.66 -5.49 -24.61
C TRP A 170 27.80 -5.54 -23.36
N ASP A 171 28.40 -5.20 -22.23
CA ASP A 171 27.67 -4.93 -21.00
C ASP A 171 27.19 -3.48 -21.03
N ILE A 172 25.91 -3.28 -21.33
CA ILE A 172 25.31 -1.94 -21.52
C ILE A 172 25.57 -1.05 -20.30
N HIS A 173 25.60 -1.65 -19.11
CA HIS A 173 25.73 -0.91 -17.86
C HIS A 173 27.07 -0.19 -17.73
N HIS A 174 28.19 -0.84 -18.03
CA HIS A 174 29.51 -0.32 -17.64
C HIS A 174 29.96 0.92 -18.43
N PRO A 175 29.89 0.97 -19.78
CA PRO A 175 30.27 2.16 -20.55
C PRO A 175 29.42 3.39 -20.16
N ILE A 176 28.11 3.20 -20.00
CA ILE A 176 27.21 4.28 -19.60
C ILE A 176 27.52 4.70 -18.17
N ARG A 177 27.58 3.74 -17.23
CA ARG A 177 27.59 4.08 -15.82
C ARG A 177 28.95 4.56 -15.34
N PHE A 178 30.05 3.98 -15.81
CA PHE A 178 31.39 4.33 -15.35
C PHE A 178 32.10 5.34 -16.25
N PHE A 179 31.71 5.44 -17.53
CA PHE A 179 32.36 6.33 -18.50
C PHE A 179 31.42 7.41 -19.07
N GLY A 180 30.11 7.37 -18.76
CA GLY A 180 29.15 8.34 -19.28
C GLY A 180 28.98 8.24 -20.80
N GLU A 181 29.32 7.09 -21.38
CA GLU A 181 29.32 6.89 -22.82
C GLU A 181 27.90 6.59 -23.33
N ALA A 182 27.44 7.32 -24.34
CA ALA A 182 26.13 7.08 -24.93
C ALA A 182 26.10 5.72 -25.65
N PRO A 183 24.99 4.94 -25.58
CA PRO A 183 24.89 3.64 -26.24
C PRO A 183 25.16 3.67 -27.74
N SER A 184 24.67 4.71 -28.41
CA SER A 184 24.91 4.95 -29.84
C SER A 184 26.41 5.07 -30.16
N ARG A 185 27.19 5.70 -29.29
CA ARG A 185 28.65 5.82 -29.44
C ARG A 185 29.34 4.47 -29.24
N THR A 186 28.97 3.72 -28.21
CA THR A 186 29.55 2.39 -27.98
C THR A 186 29.29 1.46 -29.16
N TYR A 187 28.08 1.48 -29.69
CA TYR A 187 27.72 0.69 -30.88
C TYR A 187 28.42 1.18 -32.14
N GLU A 188 28.60 2.49 -32.35
CA GLU A 188 29.38 3.02 -33.47
C GLU A 188 30.83 2.47 -33.45
N VAL A 189 31.43 2.37 -32.26
CA VAL A 189 32.83 1.94 -32.08
C VAL A 189 32.99 0.43 -32.13
N LEU A 190 32.07 -0.33 -31.52
CA LEU A 190 32.21 -1.78 -31.30
C LEU A 190 31.22 -2.64 -32.08
N GLY A 191 30.15 -2.06 -32.63
CA GLY A 191 28.98 -2.74 -33.21
C GLY A 191 29.29 -3.97 -34.07
N PRO A 192 30.21 -3.90 -35.06
CA PRO A 192 30.57 -5.06 -35.91
C PRO A 192 31.19 -6.25 -35.15
N ASP A 193 31.69 -6.03 -33.95
CA ASP A 193 32.29 -7.03 -33.09
C ASP A 193 31.40 -7.41 -31.90
N ILE A 194 30.27 -6.74 -31.65
CA ILE A 194 29.31 -7.13 -30.62
C ILE A 194 28.61 -8.42 -31.07
N ALA A 195 28.80 -9.50 -30.31
CA ALA A 195 28.15 -10.80 -30.55
C ALA A 195 27.19 -11.21 -29.42
N TYR A 196 27.29 -10.55 -28.27
CA TYR A 196 26.49 -10.85 -27.07
C TYR A 196 26.32 -9.59 -26.24
N VAL A 197 25.21 -9.48 -25.51
CA VAL A 197 24.89 -8.30 -24.71
C VAL A 197 24.50 -8.72 -23.30
N HIS A 198 25.11 -8.08 -22.29
CA HIS A 198 24.61 -8.09 -20.92
C HIS A 198 23.80 -6.84 -20.67
N VAL A 199 22.66 -7.03 -20.00
CA VAL A 199 21.79 -5.93 -19.64
C VAL A 199 21.37 -6.06 -18.18
N LYS A 200 21.39 -4.93 -17.49
CA LYS A 200 20.96 -4.74 -16.11
C LYS A 200 20.72 -3.27 -15.89
N ASP A 201 19.74 -2.95 -15.05
CA ASP A 201 19.36 -1.56 -14.79
C ASP A 201 19.81 -1.11 -13.40
N SER A 202 19.96 0.19 -13.21
CA SER A 202 20.35 0.76 -11.93
C SER A 202 19.95 2.23 -11.82
N ILE A 203 20.04 2.79 -10.62
CA ILE A 203 20.07 4.23 -10.37
C ILE A 203 21.40 4.65 -9.77
N ARG A 204 21.78 5.93 -9.90
CA ARG A 204 22.73 6.57 -8.98
C ARG A 204 21.93 7.24 -7.86
N ASP A 205 22.13 6.78 -6.62
CA ASP A 205 21.49 7.43 -5.47
C ASP A 205 22.07 8.83 -5.22
N ARG A 206 21.48 9.58 -4.28
CA ARG A 206 21.87 10.97 -3.96
C ARG A 206 23.32 11.06 -3.46
N GLU A 207 23.90 9.97 -2.98
CA GLU A 207 25.30 9.86 -2.56
C GLU A 207 26.23 9.39 -3.70
N GLY A 208 25.70 9.21 -4.91
CA GLY A 208 26.45 8.78 -6.09
C GLY A 208 26.71 7.28 -6.17
N ARG A 209 26.12 6.47 -5.27
CA ARG A 209 26.29 5.01 -5.25
C ARG A 209 25.36 4.37 -6.27
N ILE A 210 25.85 3.32 -6.92
CA ILE A 210 25.06 2.54 -7.88
C ILE A 210 24.18 1.57 -7.12
N ARG A 211 22.86 1.66 -7.32
CA ARG A 211 21.89 0.68 -6.82
C ARG A 211 21.20 0.02 -8.00
N TYR A 212 21.36 -1.29 -8.14
CA TYR A 212 20.70 -2.04 -9.20
C TYR A 212 19.19 -2.07 -8.99
N ARG A 213 18.45 -2.03 -10.11
CA ARG A 213 16.99 -1.98 -10.16
C ARG A 213 16.47 -3.01 -11.16
N MET A 214 15.18 -3.34 -11.06
CA MET A 214 14.50 -4.15 -12.06
C MET A 214 14.62 -3.49 -13.44
N MET A 215 14.59 -4.30 -14.49
CA MET A 215 14.76 -3.80 -15.86
C MET A 215 13.70 -2.73 -16.19
N GLY A 216 14.10 -1.49 -16.45
CA GLY A 216 13.18 -0.39 -16.74
C GLY A 216 12.88 0.55 -15.58
N ASP A 217 13.30 0.20 -14.35
CA ASP A 217 13.11 1.04 -13.15
C ASP A 217 14.33 1.91 -12.83
N GLY A 218 15.41 1.77 -13.61
CA GLY A 218 16.62 2.55 -13.41
C GLY A 218 16.69 3.82 -14.27
N ASP A 219 17.75 4.59 -14.05
CA ASP A 219 18.06 5.83 -14.78
C ASP A 219 19.20 5.63 -15.79
N LEU A 220 19.56 4.37 -16.10
CA LEU A 220 20.69 4.04 -16.98
C LEU A 220 20.42 4.38 -18.45
N GLY A 221 19.15 4.43 -18.88
CA GLY A 221 18.80 4.65 -20.29
C GLY A 221 18.94 3.40 -21.15
N VAL A 222 18.60 2.22 -20.60
CA VAL A 222 18.69 0.91 -21.31
C VAL A 222 17.92 0.90 -22.63
N GLU A 223 16.80 1.61 -22.71
CA GLU A 223 15.97 1.70 -23.92
C GLU A 223 16.77 2.20 -25.13
N GLU A 224 17.63 3.21 -24.97
CA GLU A 224 18.46 3.74 -26.06
C GLU A 224 19.42 2.66 -26.59
N ALA A 225 20.00 1.86 -25.69
CA ALA A 225 20.89 0.77 -26.08
C ALA A 225 20.15 -0.33 -26.85
N LEU A 226 18.95 -0.71 -26.39
CA LEU A 226 18.12 -1.71 -27.05
C LEU A 226 17.62 -1.22 -28.41
N ASP A 227 17.23 0.06 -28.52
CA ASP A 227 16.83 0.67 -29.79
C ASP A 227 17.97 0.66 -30.81
N VAL A 228 19.21 0.94 -30.38
CA VAL A 228 20.39 0.85 -31.23
C VAL A 228 20.61 -0.59 -31.73
N LEU A 229 20.41 -1.59 -30.87
CA LEU A 229 20.48 -3.01 -31.28
C LEU A 229 19.37 -3.40 -32.25
N VAL A 230 18.14 -2.92 -32.05
CA VAL A 230 17.01 -3.16 -32.98
C VAL A 230 17.29 -2.52 -34.34
N GLN A 231 17.64 -1.23 -34.34
CA GLN A 231 17.86 -0.45 -35.56
C GLN A 231 19.03 -0.99 -36.40
N SER A 232 20.04 -1.55 -35.74
CA SER A 232 21.18 -2.17 -36.40
C SER A 232 20.91 -3.60 -36.90
N GLY A 233 19.75 -4.18 -36.54
CA GLY A 233 19.40 -5.54 -36.92
C GLY A 233 20.16 -6.62 -36.15
N PHE A 234 20.57 -6.33 -34.91
CA PHE A 234 21.29 -7.30 -34.07
C PHE A 234 20.47 -8.59 -33.89
N ASP A 235 21.11 -9.73 -34.12
CA ASP A 235 20.50 -11.05 -34.06
C ASP A 235 21.05 -11.95 -32.95
N GLY A 236 22.04 -11.47 -32.19
CA GLY A 236 22.61 -12.15 -31.02
C GLY A 236 21.73 -12.13 -29.77
N TYR A 237 22.30 -12.58 -28.65
CA TYR A 237 21.62 -12.67 -27.35
C TYR A 237 21.72 -11.38 -26.54
N VAL A 238 20.61 -11.02 -25.91
CA VAL A 238 20.53 -10.04 -24.82
C VAL A 238 20.23 -10.80 -23.53
N SER A 239 21.23 -10.92 -22.67
CA SER A 239 21.19 -11.68 -21.42
C SER A 239 20.97 -10.76 -20.22
N LEU A 240 19.95 -11.05 -19.42
CA LEU A 240 19.79 -10.40 -18.13
C LEU A 240 20.86 -10.88 -17.15
N GLU A 241 21.66 -9.94 -16.66
CA GLU A 241 22.55 -10.19 -15.52
C GLU A 241 21.87 -9.67 -14.25
N TRP A 242 21.52 -10.58 -13.35
CA TRP A 242 20.98 -10.26 -12.03
C TRP A 242 21.71 -11.05 -10.96
N VAL A 243 21.92 -10.48 -9.78
CA VAL A 243 22.52 -11.18 -8.64
C VAL A 243 21.67 -10.95 -7.41
N LYS A 244 21.30 -12.04 -6.75
CA LYS A 244 20.42 -12.04 -5.57
C LYS A 244 20.82 -11.02 -4.49
N ARG A 245 22.13 -10.81 -4.27
CA ARG A 245 22.65 -9.86 -3.25
C ARG A 245 22.50 -8.38 -3.58
N TRP A 246 22.06 -8.02 -4.80
CA TRP A 246 21.99 -6.62 -5.24
C TRP A 246 20.80 -5.86 -4.64
N SER A 247 19.79 -6.56 -4.13
CA SER A 247 18.65 -5.98 -3.42
C SER A 247 18.03 -7.02 -2.49
N GLY A 248 18.03 -6.79 -1.17
CA GLY A 248 17.45 -7.71 -0.18
C GLY A 248 15.93 -7.87 -0.29
N ASP A 249 15.26 -6.95 -1.00
CA ASP A 249 13.81 -6.94 -1.19
C ASP A 249 13.38 -7.55 -2.55
N LEU A 250 14.33 -7.83 -3.46
CA LEU A 250 14.11 -8.34 -4.82
C LEU A 250 14.94 -9.62 -5.06
N GLU A 251 14.79 -10.56 -4.13
CA GLU A 251 15.57 -11.80 -4.07
C GLU A 251 15.00 -12.95 -4.92
N ASP A 252 13.77 -12.83 -5.43
CA ASP A 252 13.08 -13.92 -6.09
C ASP A 252 13.25 -13.88 -7.62
N ALA A 253 14.00 -14.85 -8.15
CA ALA A 253 14.17 -15.05 -9.59
C ALA A 253 12.83 -15.29 -10.33
N ALA A 254 11.80 -15.77 -9.63
CA ALA A 254 10.44 -15.92 -10.16
C ALA A 254 9.71 -14.59 -10.38
N ILE A 255 10.26 -13.46 -9.91
CA ILE A 255 9.77 -12.10 -10.19
C ILE A 255 10.68 -11.44 -11.24
N VAL A 256 11.99 -11.62 -11.10
CA VAL A 256 13.01 -10.94 -11.93
C VAL A 256 12.97 -11.39 -13.39
N PHE A 257 12.93 -12.70 -13.65
CA PHE A 257 12.96 -13.21 -15.03
C PHE A 257 11.67 -12.95 -15.83
N PRO A 258 10.45 -13.11 -15.27
CA PRO A 258 9.24 -12.73 -15.99
C PRO A 258 9.18 -11.25 -16.34
N HIS A 259 9.62 -10.39 -15.42
CA HIS A 259 9.69 -8.95 -15.67
C HIS A 259 10.61 -8.62 -16.84
N PHE A 260 11.81 -9.21 -16.88
CA PHE A 260 12.73 -9.02 -18.00
C PHE A 260 12.17 -9.54 -19.32
N ALA A 261 11.57 -10.75 -19.33
CA ALA A 261 10.95 -11.32 -20.52
C ALA A 261 9.84 -10.40 -21.06
N TYR A 262 8.97 -9.91 -20.16
CA TYR A 262 7.92 -8.95 -20.50
C TYR A 262 8.48 -7.62 -21.02
N TYR A 263 9.51 -7.08 -20.35
CA TYR A 263 10.18 -5.85 -20.76
C TYR A 263 10.72 -5.96 -22.20
N MET A 264 11.31 -7.11 -22.54
CA MET A 264 11.90 -7.37 -23.84
C MET A 264 10.88 -7.66 -24.96
N ASP A 265 9.65 -8.06 -24.65
CA ASP A 265 8.60 -8.38 -25.64
C ASP A 265 8.42 -7.27 -26.69
N ARG A 266 8.50 -6.00 -26.27
CA ARG A 266 8.35 -4.84 -27.15
C ARG A 266 9.42 -4.76 -28.25
N TYR A 267 10.59 -5.35 -28.03
CA TYR A 267 11.72 -5.34 -28.97
C TYR A 267 11.82 -6.63 -29.80
N LEU A 268 11.01 -7.65 -29.48
CA LEU A 268 10.98 -8.94 -30.15
C LEU A 268 9.81 -8.97 -31.15
N SER A 269 9.99 -8.29 -32.29
CA SER A 269 8.94 -8.17 -33.32
C SER A 269 8.42 -9.55 -33.77
N GLY A 270 7.12 -9.82 -33.58
CA GLY A 270 6.41 -10.93 -34.22
C GLY A 270 6.31 -12.25 -33.44
N ARG A 271 6.76 -12.34 -32.18
CA ARG A 271 6.44 -13.48 -31.30
C ARG A 271 5.24 -13.11 -30.43
N GLY A 272 4.05 -13.47 -30.90
CA GLY A 272 2.81 -13.16 -30.18
C GLY A 272 2.73 -13.86 -28.82
N ILE A 273 3.08 -13.15 -27.75
CA ILE A 273 2.38 -13.31 -26.47
C ILE A 273 1.05 -12.55 -26.63
N LEU A 274 -0.05 -13.26 -26.42
CA LEU A 274 -1.44 -12.88 -26.77
C LEU A 274 -1.80 -11.41 -26.44
N ARG A 275 -1.80 -10.54 -27.46
CA ARG A 275 -2.46 -9.22 -27.40
C ARG A 275 -3.91 -9.33 -27.90
N PRO A 276 -4.93 -8.89 -27.14
CA PRO A 276 -6.21 -8.49 -27.72
C PRO A 276 -6.02 -7.20 -28.54
N ALA A 277 -6.59 -7.16 -29.74
CA ALA A 277 -6.32 -6.18 -30.79
C ALA A 277 -6.62 -4.72 -30.39
N THR A 278 -5.67 -3.81 -30.68
CA THR A 278 -5.81 -2.36 -30.64
C THR A 278 -6.00 -1.74 -32.03
N LEU A 279 -6.81 -0.66 -32.08
CA LEU A 279 -7.00 0.27 -33.19
C LEU A 279 -5.74 1.16 -33.42
N PRO A 280 -5.58 1.77 -34.61
CA PRO A 280 -4.30 2.31 -35.07
C PRO A 280 -3.95 3.71 -34.55
N ALA A 281 -2.64 3.96 -34.49
CA ALA A 281 -1.94 5.12 -33.95
C ALA A 281 -2.15 6.44 -34.72
N ALA A 282 -2.00 7.56 -34.01
CA ALA A 282 -1.82 8.90 -34.58
C ALA A 282 -0.36 9.39 -34.36
N GLU A 283 0.19 10.07 -35.36
CA GLU A 283 1.59 10.51 -35.49
C GLU A 283 2.01 11.65 -34.52
N PRO A 284 3.33 11.82 -34.25
CA PRO A 284 3.84 12.67 -33.18
C PRO A 284 4.14 14.13 -33.62
N VAL A 285 4.00 15.08 -32.68
CA VAL A 285 4.53 16.44 -32.81
C VAL A 285 5.33 16.86 -31.55
N ALA A 286 6.63 17.08 -31.78
CA ALA A 286 7.64 17.95 -31.12
C ALA A 286 7.63 18.26 -29.60
N SER A 287 8.55 17.58 -28.89
CA SER A 287 9.53 18.03 -27.86
C SER A 287 9.31 19.25 -26.94
N LEU A 288 9.13 18.99 -25.63
CA LEU A 288 9.95 19.38 -24.44
C LEU A 288 9.13 19.15 -23.13
N PRO A 289 9.78 19.12 -21.93
CA PRO A 289 10.27 17.95 -21.19
C PRO A 289 9.14 17.10 -20.55
N GLY A 290 9.23 15.76 -20.62
CA GLY A 290 8.17 14.84 -20.16
C GLY A 290 8.50 14.08 -18.86
N PRO A 291 7.48 13.69 -18.06
CA PRO A 291 7.61 13.01 -16.77
C PRO A 291 7.88 11.50 -16.92
N ALA A 292 8.19 10.84 -15.79
CA ALA A 292 8.49 9.41 -15.65
C ALA A 292 7.53 8.48 -16.44
N PRO A 293 8.00 7.32 -16.95
CA PRO A 293 7.15 6.39 -17.69
C PRO A 293 6.02 5.90 -16.79
N VAL A 294 4.78 6.17 -17.19
CA VAL A 294 3.59 5.71 -16.50
C VAL A 294 3.33 4.26 -16.92
N GLU A 295 3.51 3.31 -15.99
CA GLU A 295 2.97 1.95 -16.12
C GLU A 295 1.48 2.02 -16.46
N GLY A 296 1.08 1.31 -17.52
CA GLY A 296 -0.31 1.27 -17.97
C GLY A 296 -1.23 0.57 -16.97
N PRO A 297 -2.54 0.85 -17.01
CA PRO A 297 -3.49 0.27 -16.07
C PRO A 297 -3.72 -1.24 -16.31
N PHE A 298 -4.01 -1.99 -15.25
CA PHE A 298 -4.28 -3.44 -15.29
C PHE A 298 -5.78 -3.70 -15.52
N ALA A 299 -6.16 -4.40 -16.59
CA ALA A 299 -7.56 -4.72 -16.86
C ALA A 299 -8.12 -5.74 -15.84
N VAL A 300 -9.26 -5.44 -15.22
CA VAL A 300 -9.96 -6.33 -14.28
C VAL A 300 -11.47 -6.27 -14.52
N GLY A 301 -12.07 -7.39 -14.91
CA GLY A 301 -13.49 -7.47 -15.21
C GLY A 301 -13.91 -6.46 -16.29
N LYS A 302 -14.72 -5.47 -15.91
CA LYS A 302 -15.20 -4.38 -16.79
C LYS A 302 -14.45 -3.06 -16.60
N GLY A 303 -13.46 -3.03 -15.71
CA GLY A 303 -12.72 -1.83 -15.36
C GLY A 303 -11.22 -2.06 -15.40
N PHE A 304 -10.51 -1.12 -14.78
CA PHE A 304 -9.07 -1.11 -14.71
C PHE A 304 -8.60 -0.82 -13.29
N ARG A 305 -7.44 -1.35 -12.92
CA ARG A 305 -6.69 -0.97 -11.72
C ARG A 305 -5.51 -0.09 -12.13
N ILE A 306 -5.18 0.87 -11.28
CA ILE A 306 -4.08 1.81 -11.54
C ILE A 306 -2.72 1.22 -11.11
N TRP A 307 -2.75 0.30 -10.16
CA TRP A 307 -1.59 -0.28 -9.52
C TRP A 307 -1.71 -1.80 -9.50
N GLU A 308 -0.57 -2.49 -9.41
CA GLU A 308 -0.57 -3.93 -9.20
C GLU A 308 -1.22 -4.27 -7.84
N LYS A 309 -1.98 -5.36 -7.82
CA LYS A 309 -2.68 -5.82 -6.62
C LYS A 309 -1.68 -6.19 -5.53
N ASP A 310 -1.98 -5.81 -4.28
CA ASP A 310 -1.21 -6.21 -3.09
C ASP A 310 0.24 -5.68 -3.02
N ILE A 311 0.68 -4.86 -3.98
CA ILE A 311 1.97 -4.16 -3.97
C ILE A 311 1.83 -2.77 -3.34
N LEU A 312 2.76 -2.39 -2.47
CA LEU A 312 2.80 -1.06 -1.86
C LEU A 312 3.34 -0.03 -2.85
N VAL A 313 2.91 1.22 -2.69
CA VAL A 313 3.30 2.37 -3.52
C VAL A 313 3.94 3.46 -2.67
N ASP A 314 4.93 4.13 -3.24
CA ASP A 314 5.66 5.21 -2.59
C ASP A 314 5.41 6.52 -3.34
N VAL A 315 4.27 7.15 -3.04
CA VAL A 315 3.78 8.36 -3.73
C VAL A 315 3.11 9.33 -2.76
N THR A 316 3.14 10.63 -3.09
CA THR A 316 2.36 11.66 -2.39
C THR A 316 0.88 11.59 -2.78
N MET A 317 0.05 12.33 -2.05
CA MET A 317 -1.39 12.38 -2.33
C MET A 317 -1.68 13.03 -3.68
N ASN A 318 -0.89 14.04 -4.06
CA ASN A 318 -1.05 14.71 -5.35
C ASN A 318 -0.56 13.81 -6.48
N GLU A 319 0.60 13.16 -6.35
CA GLU A 319 1.07 12.17 -7.35
C GLU A 319 0.03 11.08 -7.62
N LEU A 320 -0.63 10.58 -6.57
CA LEU A 320 -1.75 9.66 -6.69
C LEU A 320 -2.88 10.24 -7.55
N VAL A 321 -3.40 11.43 -7.21
CA VAL A 321 -4.49 12.08 -7.96
C VAL A 321 -4.09 12.38 -9.40
N GLN A 322 -2.86 12.87 -9.62
CA GLN A 322 -2.30 13.16 -10.94
C GLN A 322 -2.24 11.91 -11.81
N LYS A 323 -1.78 10.79 -11.25
CA LYS A 323 -1.73 9.51 -11.98
C LYS A 323 -3.12 9.06 -12.40
N VAL A 324 -4.10 9.10 -11.49
CA VAL A 324 -5.49 8.71 -11.81
C VAL A 324 -6.09 9.63 -12.87
N ALA A 325 -5.94 10.94 -12.69
CA ALA A 325 -6.49 11.94 -13.61
C ALA A 325 -5.82 11.93 -14.99
N THR A 326 -4.57 11.46 -15.09
CA THR A 326 -3.86 11.29 -16.36
C THR A 326 -4.31 10.03 -17.08
N LEU A 327 -4.45 8.92 -16.35
CA LEU A 327 -4.88 7.64 -16.93
C LEU A 327 -6.38 7.62 -17.30
N PHE A 328 -7.22 8.27 -16.50
CA PHE A 328 -8.67 8.25 -16.61
C PHE A 328 -9.28 9.66 -16.43
N PRO A 329 -8.98 10.62 -17.32
CA PRO A 329 -9.40 12.01 -17.15
C PRO A 329 -10.93 12.19 -17.10
N ASP A 330 -11.67 11.39 -17.87
CA ASP A 330 -13.13 11.46 -17.97
C ASP A 330 -13.87 10.55 -16.97
N GLN A 331 -13.13 9.76 -16.18
CA GLN A 331 -13.72 8.90 -15.17
C GLN A 331 -14.34 9.78 -14.07
N PRO A 332 -15.62 9.58 -13.69
CA PRO A 332 -16.21 10.30 -12.57
C PRO A 332 -15.44 10.01 -11.27
N ALA A 333 -14.90 11.06 -10.66
CA ALA A 333 -14.24 10.97 -9.36
C ALA A 333 -15.25 11.06 -8.22
N VAL A 334 -16.15 12.04 -8.30
CA VAL A 334 -17.14 12.32 -7.24
C VAL A 334 -18.50 12.60 -7.88
N ALA A 335 -19.56 12.04 -7.31
CA ALA A 335 -20.94 12.29 -7.71
C ALA A 335 -21.87 12.36 -6.49
N TYR A 336 -22.32 13.56 -6.12
CA TYR A 336 -23.36 13.74 -5.11
C TYR A 336 -24.76 13.59 -5.72
N VAL A 337 -25.69 12.99 -4.97
CA VAL A 337 -27.12 12.89 -5.36
C VAL A 337 -28.02 13.89 -4.62
N THR A 338 -27.46 14.57 -3.63
CA THR A 338 -28.09 15.55 -2.75
C THR A 338 -27.59 16.97 -3.00
N GLN A 339 -26.51 17.13 -3.75
CA GLN A 339 -25.91 18.41 -4.14
C GLN A 339 -25.60 18.41 -5.64
N ASP A 340 -25.55 19.60 -6.23
CA ASP A 340 -25.09 19.82 -7.60
C ASP A 340 -23.55 19.84 -7.66
N TYR A 341 -22.94 18.70 -7.32
CA TYR A 341 -21.49 18.53 -7.38
C TYR A 341 -21.14 17.16 -7.97
N ARG A 342 -20.68 17.19 -9.21
CA ARG A 342 -20.13 16.05 -9.95
C ARG A 342 -18.84 16.49 -10.62
N ARG A 343 -17.77 15.70 -10.46
CA ARG A 343 -16.48 15.96 -11.07
C ARG A 343 -15.87 14.70 -11.64
N THR A 344 -15.24 14.80 -12.80
CA THR A 344 -14.28 13.79 -13.27
C THR A 344 -12.97 13.89 -12.49
N TYR A 345 -12.09 12.90 -12.60
CA TYR A 345 -10.77 12.97 -11.96
C TYR A 345 -9.92 14.15 -12.47
N ALA A 346 -10.04 14.52 -13.74
CA ALA A 346 -9.38 15.72 -14.27
C ALA A 346 -9.93 17.00 -13.65
N GLU A 347 -11.25 17.16 -13.59
CA GLU A 347 -11.87 18.36 -13.00
C GLU A 347 -11.61 18.44 -11.49
N PHE A 348 -11.61 17.30 -10.80
CA PHE A 348 -11.32 17.23 -9.36
C PHE A 348 -9.89 17.67 -9.05
N ARG A 349 -8.90 17.19 -9.82
CA ARG A 349 -7.50 17.65 -9.74
C ARG A 349 -7.41 19.17 -9.94
N ASP A 350 -8.07 19.70 -10.96
CA ASP A 350 -7.99 21.13 -11.29
C ASP A 350 -8.60 22.01 -10.18
N GLU A 351 -9.68 21.54 -9.52
CA GLU A 351 -10.25 22.21 -8.35
C GLU A 351 -9.33 22.12 -7.13
N ILE A 352 -8.66 20.99 -6.90
CA ILE A 352 -7.64 20.84 -5.85
C ILE A 352 -6.54 21.88 -6.01
N ASP A 353 -5.97 22.00 -7.21
CA ASP A 353 -4.92 22.99 -7.51
C ASP A 353 -5.39 24.43 -7.32
N ARG A 354 -6.67 24.71 -7.61
CA ARG A 354 -7.24 26.04 -7.37
C ARG A 354 -7.38 26.33 -5.87
N VAL A 355 -7.89 25.39 -5.08
CA VAL A 355 -8.04 25.56 -3.63
C VAL A 355 -6.67 25.66 -2.94
N ALA A 356 -5.70 24.83 -3.35
CA ALA A 356 -4.32 24.87 -2.86
C ALA A 356 -3.68 26.25 -3.05
N ARG A 357 -3.85 26.87 -4.23
CA ARG A 357 -3.39 28.24 -4.49
C ARG A 357 -4.12 29.27 -3.66
N GLY A 358 -5.43 29.08 -3.43
CA GLY A 358 -6.20 29.90 -2.52
C GLY A 358 -5.61 29.90 -1.10
N PHE A 359 -5.30 28.72 -0.56
CA PHE A 359 -4.65 28.60 0.75
C PHE A 359 -3.28 29.30 0.80
N LEU A 360 -2.44 29.12 -0.22
CA LEU A 360 -1.14 29.83 -0.31
C LEU A 360 -1.30 31.35 -0.33
N ALA A 361 -2.29 31.86 -1.06
CA ALA A 361 -2.58 33.30 -1.13
C ALA A 361 -3.03 33.89 0.23
N MET A 362 -3.59 33.05 1.10
CA MET A 362 -3.98 33.40 2.46
C MET A 362 -2.81 33.30 3.46
N GLY A 363 -1.61 32.95 2.98
CA GLY A 363 -0.42 32.84 3.82
C GLY A 363 -0.27 31.50 4.53
N ILE A 364 -1.06 30.48 4.17
CA ILE A 364 -0.86 29.10 4.64
C ILE A 364 0.35 28.52 3.90
N GLN A 365 1.22 27.82 4.63
CA GLN A 365 2.51 27.33 4.11
C GLN A 365 2.72 25.85 4.42
N LYS A 366 3.69 25.24 3.71
CA LYS A 366 4.15 23.87 4.00
C LYS A 366 4.45 23.71 5.49
N GLY A 367 3.93 22.65 6.10
CA GLY A 367 4.06 22.35 7.53
C GLY A 367 2.96 22.97 8.41
N ASP A 368 2.16 23.91 7.91
CA ASP A 368 0.98 24.37 8.64
C ASP A 368 -0.08 23.27 8.73
N HIS A 369 -0.92 23.37 9.75
CA HIS A 369 -2.01 22.47 10.06
C HIS A 369 -3.35 23.15 9.75
N ILE A 370 -4.16 22.49 8.93
CA ILE A 370 -5.47 22.97 8.50
C ILE A 370 -6.53 22.07 9.12
N ALA A 371 -7.29 22.60 10.08
CA ALA A 371 -8.43 21.92 10.66
C ALA A 371 -9.65 21.99 9.73
N ILE A 372 -10.37 20.87 9.58
CA ILE A 372 -11.63 20.81 8.84
C ILE A 372 -12.76 20.33 9.76
N TRP A 373 -13.76 21.19 9.98
CA TRP A 373 -14.93 20.92 10.81
C TRP A 373 -16.21 20.96 9.97
N SER A 374 -16.49 19.82 9.34
CA SER A 374 -17.60 19.71 8.39
C SER A 374 -18.14 18.28 8.28
N ALA A 375 -19.40 18.17 7.85
CA ALA A 375 -19.97 16.95 7.32
C ALA A 375 -19.32 16.58 5.96
N ASN A 376 -19.85 15.59 5.24
CA ASN A 376 -19.24 15.10 4.01
C ASN A 376 -19.50 16.03 2.80
N HIS A 377 -19.19 17.32 2.91
CA HIS A 377 -19.32 18.30 1.82
C HIS A 377 -18.14 18.23 0.84
N PRO A 378 -18.30 18.71 -0.41
CA PRO A 378 -17.20 18.79 -1.38
C PRO A 378 -15.97 19.53 -0.85
N GLN A 379 -16.20 20.60 -0.07
CA GLN A 379 -15.14 21.41 0.54
C GLN A 379 -14.26 20.60 1.50
N TRP A 380 -14.80 19.55 2.13
CA TRP A 380 -14.00 18.65 2.96
C TRP A 380 -12.98 17.89 2.09
N LEU A 381 -13.42 17.31 0.97
CA LEU A 381 -12.55 16.59 0.03
C LEU A 381 -11.50 17.53 -0.55
N LEU A 382 -11.93 18.69 -1.05
CA LEU A 382 -11.04 19.67 -1.64
C LEU A 382 -10.01 20.18 -0.62
N THR A 383 -10.41 20.43 0.63
CA THR A 383 -9.47 20.84 1.70
C THR A 383 -8.45 19.75 1.99
N PHE A 384 -8.86 18.47 2.03
CA PHE A 384 -7.92 17.36 2.28
C PHE A 384 -6.82 17.28 1.22
N PHE A 385 -7.20 17.20 -0.05
CA PHE A 385 -6.23 17.07 -1.13
C PHE A 385 -5.46 18.37 -1.38
N ALA A 386 -6.08 19.55 -1.18
CA ALA A 386 -5.38 20.84 -1.30
C ALA A 386 -4.36 21.05 -0.18
N ALA A 387 -4.67 20.65 1.07
CA ALA A 387 -3.70 20.67 2.16
C ALA A 387 -2.49 19.79 1.84
N ALA A 388 -2.74 18.55 1.38
CA ALA A 388 -1.70 17.62 0.98
C ALA A 388 -0.85 18.16 -0.19
N ARG A 389 -1.49 18.83 -1.18
CA ARG A 389 -0.84 19.43 -2.36
C ARG A 389 0.21 20.49 -2.00
N ILE A 390 0.06 21.17 -0.86
CA ILE A 390 0.99 22.21 -0.39
C ILE A 390 1.82 21.78 0.82
N GLY A 391 1.80 20.49 1.16
CA GLY A 391 2.54 19.93 2.30
C GLY A 391 2.05 20.39 3.67
N CYS A 392 0.77 20.74 3.78
CA CYS A 392 0.10 20.98 5.06
C CYS A 392 -0.45 19.67 5.64
N VAL A 393 -0.63 19.64 6.96
CA VAL A 393 -1.28 18.53 7.66
C VAL A 393 -2.77 18.81 7.79
N LEU A 394 -3.62 17.93 7.25
CA LEU A 394 -5.05 18.02 7.50
C LEU A 394 -5.37 17.51 8.91
N VAL A 395 -5.96 18.36 9.75
CA VAL A 395 -6.49 17.98 11.06
C VAL A 395 -8.00 17.78 10.96
N THR A 396 -8.48 16.57 11.23
CA THR A 396 -9.92 16.27 11.14
C THR A 396 -10.64 16.59 12.44
N VAL A 397 -11.71 17.38 12.38
CA VAL A 397 -12.54 17.71 13.54
C VAL A 397 -13.83 16.92 13.51
N ASN A 398 -14.16 16.28 14.63
CA ASN A 398 -15.41 15.53 14.76
C ASN A 398 -16.61 16.48 14.75
N THR A 399 -17.61 16.15 13.93
CA THR A 399 -18.81 16.99 13.74
C THR A 399 -19.65 17.20 15.01
N SER A 400 -19.45 16.41 16.05
CA SER A 400 -20.19 16.54 17.32
C SER A 400 -19.42 17.27 18.42
N TYR A 401 -18.19 17.72 18.16
CA TYR A 401 -17.44 18.48 19.16
C TYR A 401 -18.18 19.75 19.56
N LYS A 402 -18.05 20.12 20.84
CA LYS A 402 -18.57 21.36 21.38
C LYS A 402 -17.37 22.22 21.81
N ILE A 403 -17.62 23.28 22.56
CA ILE A 403 -16.66 24.34 22.91
C ILE A 403 -15.33 23.76 23.45
N HIS A 404 -15.40 22.87 24.45
CA HIS A 404 -14.21 22.33 25.10
C HIS A 404 -13.39 21.41 24.20
N GLU A 405 -14.04 20.49 23.48
CA GLU A 405 -13.32 19.58 22.59
C GLU A 405 -12.71 20.30 21.39
N LEU A 406 -13.42 21.30 20.84
CA LEU A 406 -12.91 22.11 19.74
C LEU A 406 -11.70 22.93 20.15
N GLU A 407 -11.79 23.68 21.25
CA GLU A 407 -10.65 24.47 21.75
C GLU A 407 -9.44 23.58 22.02
N TYR A 408 -9.65 22.44 22.69
CA TYR A 408 -8.59 21.49 22.96
C TYR A 408 -7.92 21.01 21.68
N LEU A 409 -8.70 20.58 20.68
CA LEU A 409 -8.16 20.07 19.42
C LEU A 409 -7.38 21.16 18.69
N LEU A 410 -7.96 22.34 18.49
CA LEU A 410 -7.31 23.42 17.73
C LEU A 410 -6.01 23.88 18.39
N ARG A 411 -5.99 23.92 19.73
CA ARG A 411 -4.78 24.24 20.48
C ARG A 411 -3.75 23.11 20.44
N GLN A 412 -4.15 21.86 20.69
CA GLN A 412 -3.20 20.75 20.80
C GLN A 412 -2.60 20.38 19.44
N SER A 413 -3.34 20.60 18.35
CA SER A 413 -2.85 20.43 17.00
C SER A 413 -2.05 21.63 16.50
N ASP A 414 -1.91 22.72 17.25
CA ASP A 414 -1.31 23.95 16.73
C ASP A 414 -1.94 24.40 15.39
N SER A 415 -3.26 24.27 15.23
CA SER A 415 -3.94 24.56 13.95
C SER A 415 -3.84 26.04 13.56
N GLN A 416 -3.33 26.32 12.36
CA GLN A 416 -3.18 27.68 11.81
C GLN A 416 -4.41 28.14 11.02
N ALA A 417 -5.13 27.20 10.42
CA ALA A 417 -6.34 27.47 9.67
C ALA A 417 -7.49 26.54 10.10
N LEU A 418 -8.72 27.05 10.05
CA LEU A 418 -9.94 26.29 10.26
C LEU A 418 -10.88 26.49 9.07
N VAL A 419 -11.24 25.40 8.39
CA VAL A 419 -12.30 25.35 7.39
C VAL A 419 -13.55 24.74 8.04
N MET A 420 -14.69 25.42 7.92
CA MET A 420 -15.92 24.99 8.58
C MET A 420 -17.18 25.39 7.81
N MET A 421 -18.32 24.85 8.26
CA MET A 421 -19.67 25.25 7.85
C MET A 421 -20.41 25.90 9.02
N ASP A 422 -21.63 26.41 8.77
CA ASP A 422 -22.41 27.12 9.78
C ASP A 422 -22.80 26.23 10.98
N ALA A 423 -23.32 25.03 10.70
CA ALA A 423 -23.88 24.16 11.72
C ALA A 423 -24.01 22.70 11.24
N TYR A 424 -24.10 21.76 12.19
CA TYR A 424 -24.46 20.37 11.95
C TYR A 424 -25.47 19.88 12.98
N LYS A 425 -26.63 19.41 12.51
CA LYS A 425 -27.74 18.95 13.38
C LYS A 425 -28.08 20.00 14.44
N ASP A 426 -27.85 19.71 15.71
CA ASP A 426 -28.10 20.56 16.89
C ASP A 426 -26.90 21.46 17.25
N SER A 427 -25.80 21.39 16.50
CA SER A 427 -24.55 22.09 16.81
C SER A 427 -24.38 23.31 15.91
N ASP A 428 -24.44 24.51 16.50
CA ASP A 428 -24.12 25.78 15.84
C ASP A 428 -22.62 26.02 15.93
N TYR A 429 -21.89 25.78 14.84
CA TYR A 429 -20.43 25.87 14.84
C TYR A 429 -19.97 27.33 14.90
N VAL A 430 -20.71 28.25 14.30
CA VAL A 430 -20.40 29.69 14.34
C VAL A 430 -20.51 30.21 15.77
N ALA A 431 -21.57 29.86 16.50
CA ALA A 431 -21.73 30.25 17.89
C ALA A 431 -20.62 29.65 18.77
N ILE A 432 -20.31 28.36 18.59
CA ILE A 432 -19.24 27.68 19.32
C ILE A 432 -17.89 28.36 19.06
N LEU A 433 -17.55 28.65 17.80
CA LEU A 433 -16.28 29.28 17.47
C LEU A 433 -16.17 30.70 18.02
N ASN A 434 -17.25 31.50 17.96
CA ASN A 434 -17.27 32.84 18.55
C ASN A 434 -17.12 32.81 20.08
N GLU A 435 -17.54 31.73 20.75
CA GLU A 435 -17.26 31.56 22.19
C GLU A 435 -15.80 31.18 22.45
N VAL A 436 -15.21 30.33 21.62
CA VAL A 436 -13.80 29.93 21.72
C VAL A 436 -12.87 31.09 21.36
N CYS A 437 -13.24 31.88 20.36
CA CYS A 437 -12.48 32.98 19.78
C CYS A 437 -13.40 34.20 19.51
N PRO A 438 -13.75 34.97 20.55
CA PRO A 438 -14.60 36.14 20.41
C PRO A 438 -13.97 37.26 19.55
N GLU A 439 -12.64 37.29 19.45
CA GLU A 439 -11.89 38.26 18.66
C GLU A 439 -12.16 38.15 17.15
N LEU A 440 -12.64 36.98 16.68
CA LEU A 440 -13.01 36.74 15.30
C LEU A 440 -14.06 37.74 14.81
N ALA A 441 -15.03 38.10 15.66
CA ALA A 441 -16.14 38.98 15.28
C ALA A 441 -15.69 40.40 14.87
N THR A 442 -14.51 40.84 15.32
CA THR A 442 -13.95 42.17 15.04
C THR A 442 -12.68 42.15 14.22
N SER A 443 -12.18 40.96 13.85
CA SER A 443 -10.96 40.80 13.08
C SER A 443 -11.25 40.93 11.58
N ASP A 444 -10.27 41.44 10.82
CA ASP A 444 -10.30 41.29 9.37
C ASP A 444 -9.96 39.83 8.98
N PRO A 445 -10.54 39.28 7.90
CA PRO A 445 -10.20 37.93 7.43
C PRO A 445 -8.68 37.74 7.23
N GLY A 446 -8.13 36.68 7.84
CA GLY A 446 -6.70 36.34 7.80
C GLY A 446 -5.81 37.09 8.81
N ALA A 447 -6.39 37.98 9.63
CA ALA A 447 -5.68 38.76 10.64
C ALA A 447 -6.08 38.38 12.08
N LEU A 448 -6.55 37.15 12.30
CA LEU A 448 -7.00 36.71 13.61
C LEU A 448 -5.81 36.57 14.58
N HIS A 449 -5.98 37.12 15.78
CA HIS A 449 -5.12 36.91 16.93
C HIS A 449 -5.97 36.55 18.15
N ALA A 450 -6.21 35.26 18.35
CA ALA A 450 -7.03 34.75 19.43
C ALA A 450 -6.19 34.43 20.68
N GLU A 451 -6.60 34.88 21.86
CA GLU A 451 -5.85 34.59 23.10
C GLU A 451 -5.81 33.08 23.42
N ARG A 452 -6.95 32.39 23.26
CA ARG A 452 -7.08 30.95 23.55
C ARG A 452 -6.48 30.04 22.49
N LEU A 453 -6.33 30.55 21.26
CA LEU A 453 -5.86 29.82 20.08
C LEU A 453 -4.78 30.62 19.35
N PRO A 454 -3.58 30.81 19.95
CA PRO A 454 -2.58 31.74 19.43
C PRO A 454 -2.00 31.35 18.05
N GLN A 455 -2.15 30.09 17.65
CA GLN A 455 -1.71 29.62 16.32
C GLN A 455 -2.77 29.87 15.24
N LEU A 456 -4.06 29.97 15.58
CA LEU A 456 -5.15 30.10 14.63
C LEU A 456 -5.18 31.51 14.04
N ARG A 457 -4.90 31.62 12.74
CA ARG A 457 -4.79 32.89 12.00
C ARG A 457 -5.91 33.11 10.99
N THR A 458 -6.40 32.03 10.40
CA THR A 458 -7.37 32.07 9.30
C THR A 458 -8.55 31.16 9.58
N VAL A 459 -9.77 31.69 9.41
CA VAL A 459 -11.00 30.92 9.43
C VAL A 459 -11.70 31.06 8.08
N ILE A 460 -12.11 29.94 7.51
CA ILE A 460 -12.87 29.85 6.26
C ILE A 460 -14.22 29.24 6.60
N ASN A 461 -15.29 30.00 6.39
CA ASN A 461 -16.64 29.46 6.43
C ASN A 461 -17.16 29.31 5.00
N PHE A 462 -17.39 28.07 4.57
CA PHE A 462 -17.83 27.81 3.20
C PHE A 462 -19.35 27.81 3.04
N ALA A 463 -20.12 27.87 4.13
CA ALA A 463 -21.58 27.85 4.09
C ALA A 463 -22.18 29.25 4.00
N SER A 464 -21.60 30.22 4.70
CA SER A 464 -22.05 31.61 4.68
C SER A 464 -20.94 32.60 5.02
N ALA A 465 -21.13 33.87 4.65
CA ALA A 465 -20.23 34.95 5.06
C ALA A 465 -20.39 35.25 6.55
N GLN A 466 -19.28 35.18 7.30
CA GLN A 466 -19.22 35.46 8.73
C GLN A 466 -18.15 36.53 9.02
N PRO A 467 -18.34 37.40 10.03
CA PRO A 467 -17.32 38.35 10.44
C PRO A 467 -15.97 37.66 10.74
N GLY A 468 -14.87 38.25 10.28
CA GLY A 468 -13.51 37.72 10.42
C GLY A 468 -13.19 36.44 9.66
N CYS A 469 -14.15 35.88 8.92
CA CYS A 469 -13.95 34.67 8.12
C CYS A 469 -13.80 35.01 6.63
N HIS A 470 -13.01 34.21 5.93
CA HIS A 470 -13.07 34.14 4.46
C HIS A 470 -14.25 33.25 4.03
N THR A 471 -14.86 33.59 2.90
CA THR A 471 -15.82 32.70 2.22
C THR A 471 -15.10 31.68 1.34
N TRP A 472 -15.80 30.65 0.86
CA TRP A 472 -15.22 29.73 -0.12
C TRP A 472 -14.91 30.43 -1.45
N GLU A 473 -15.75 31.36 -1.87
CA GLU A 473 -15.54 32.20 -3.06
C GLU A 473 -14.27 33.05 -2.92
N ASP A 474 -13.96 33.53 -1.72
CA ASP A 474 -12.70 34.23 -1.45
C ASP A 474 -11.49 33.32 -1.69
N VAL A 475 -11.52 32.08 -1.20
CA VAL A 475 -10.44 31.09 -1.46
C VAL A 475 -10.22 30.93 -2.96
N LEU A 476 -11.30 30.72 -3.72
CA LEU A 476 -11.24 30.50 -5.17
C LEU A 476 -10.82 31.73 -5.97
N ARG A 477 -11.09 32.94 -5.47
CA ARG A 477 -10.68 34.23 -6.06
C ARG A 477 -9.23 34.56 -5.72
N LEU A 478 -8.79 34.28 -4.50
CA LEU A 478 -7.41 34.51 -4.07
C LEU A 478 -6.42 33.58 -4.79
N ALA A 479 -6.88 32.42 -5.26
CA ALA A 479 -6.08 31.51 -6.08
C ALA A 479 -5.44 32.16 -7.32
N ASP A 480 -6.07 33.19 -7.89
CA ASP A 480 -5.55 33.90 -9.07
C ASP A 480 -4.31 34.76 -8.76
N GLN A 481 -3.99 34.97 -7.48
CA GLN A 481 -2.80 35.70 -7.04
C GLN A 481 -1.54 34.81 -6.99
N VAL A 482 -1.70 33.50 -7.06
CA VAL A 482 -0.59 32.53 -6.98
C VAL A 482 -0.49 31.79 -8.32
N PRO A 483 0.68 31.78 -8.98
CA PRO A 483 0.86 31.03 -10.23
C PRO A 483 0.86 29.52 -9.98
N ALA A 484 0.42 28.73 -10.97
CA ALA A 484 0.39 27.27 -10.89
C ALA A 484 1.79 26.66 -10.62
N SER A 485 2.85 27.24 -11.19
CA SER A 485 4.24 26.80 -10.99
C SER A 485 4.67 26.79 -9.53
N ARG A 486 4.03 27.61 -8.67
CA ARG A 486 4.34 27.62 -7.23
C ARG A 486 3.97 26.31 -6.56
N LEU A 487 2.92 25.64 -7.03
CA LEU A 487 2.54 24.33 -6.51
C LEU A 487 3.58 23.27 -6.88
N ASP A 488 4.14 23.33 -8.08
CA ASP A 488 5.16 22.39 -8.55
C ASP A 488 6.48 22.55 -7.77
N GLU A 489 6.85 23.79 -7.45
CA GLU A 489 7.98 24.09 -6.57
C GLU A 489 7.82 23.48 -5.18
N ILE A 490 6.61 23.51 -4.61
CA ILE A 490 6.33 22.91 -3.29
C ILE A 490 6.34 21.39 -3.40
N GLU A 491 5.70 20.82 -4.42
CA GLU A 491 5.63 19.38 -4.67
C GLU A 491 7.01 18.75 -4.70
N ALA A 492 7.97 19.37 -5.38
CA ALA A 492 9.34 18.90 -5.50
C ALA A 492 10.08 18.81 -4.15
N THR A 493 9.50 19.34 -3.07
CA THR A 493 10.04 19.26 -1.71
C THR A 493 9.31 18.26 -0.81
N LEU A 494 8.19 17.70 -1.25
CA LEU A 494 7.37 16.79 -0.44
C LEU A 494 7.93 15.37 -0.49
N ASP A 495 7.72 14.63 0.58
CA ASP A 495 8.11 13.23 0.71
C ASP A 495 6.90 12.38 1.12
N ALA A 496 6.78 11.16 0.61
CA ALA A 496 5.66 10.28 0.96
C ALA A 496 5.61 9.93 2.46
N HIS A 497 6.72 10.05 3.18
CA HIS A 497 6.80 9.84 4.63
C HIS A 497 6.58 11.12 5.47
N ASP A 498 6.24 12.24 4.82
CA ASP A 498 5.74 13.42 5.51
C ASP A 498 4.34 13.16 6.10
N VAL A 499 4.04 13.77 7.23
CA VAL A 499 2.71 13.70 7.86
C VAL A 499 1.73 14.48 6.98
N VAL A 500 0.65 13.83 6.57
CA VAL A 500 -0.41 14.44 5.73
C VAL A 500 -1.70 14.62 6.50
N ASN A 501 -1.91 13.83 7.55
CA ASN A 501 -3.14 13.84 8.31
C ASN A 501 -2.90 13.66 9.81
N MET A 502 -3.70 14.36 10.61
CA MET A 502 -3.82 14.15 12.04
C MET A 502 -5.27 13.88 12.43
N GLN A 503 -5.50 12.73 13.06
CA GLN A 503 -6.83 12.32 13.52
C GLN A 503 -6.88 12.20 15.03
N TYR A 504 -7.92 12.77 15.65
CA TYR A 504 -8.09 12.73 17.10
C TYR A 504 -8.91 11.52 17.54
N THR A 505 -8.30 10.65 18.34
CA THR A 505 -8.98 9.48 18.93
C THR A 505 -9.27 9.71 20.41
N SER A 506 -10.49 9.38 20.85
CA SER A 506 -10.83 9.37 22.27
C SER A 506 -10.10 8.20 22.95
N GLY A 507 -8.90 8.46 23.47
CA GLY A 507 -8.16 7.51 24.28
C GLY A 507 -8.84 7.24 25.62
N THR A 508 -8.42 6.19 26.30
CA THR A 508 -8.95 5.76 27.61
C THR A 508 -8.65 6.73 28.75
N THR A 509 -7.81 7.74 28.50
CA THR A 509 -7.32 8.74 29.47
C THR A 509 -8.17 10.02 29.48
N GLY A 510 -9.31 10.05 28.77
CA GLY A 510 -10.30 11.14 28.82
C GLY A 510 -10.12 12.25 27.78
N PHE A 511 -8.88 12.58 27.39
CA PHE A 511 -8.62 13.59 26.35
C PHE A 511 -8.22 12.95 25.00
N PRO A 512 -8.74 13.45 23.86
CA PRO A 512 -8.39 12.93 22.55
C PRO A 512 -6.90 13.10 22.20
N LYS A 513 -6.29 12.14 21.48
CA LYS A 513 -4.88 12.22 21.06
C LYS A 513 -4.77 12.38 19.55
N GLY A 514 -3.92 13.28 19.07
CA GLY A 514 -3.67 13.51 17.65
C GLY A 514 -2.75 12.44 17.05
N VAL A 515 -3.30 11.48 16.31
CA VAL A 515 -2.56 10.42 15.60
C VAL A 515 -1.95 10.99 14.33
N MET A 516 -0.62 10.99 14.20
CA MET A 516 0.08 11.47 13.00
C MET A 516 0.21 10.37 11.94
N LEU A 517 -0.37 10.62 10.77
CA LEU A 517 -0.39 9.69 9.64
C LEU A 517 0.28 10.31 8.41
N THR A 518 1.15 9.53 7.76
CA THR A 518 1.91 9.94 6.56
C THR A 518 1.16 9.62 5.27
N HIS A 519 1.59 10.20 4.14
CA HIS A 519 1.05 9.82 2.82
C HIS A 519 1.19 8.31 2.61
N TYR A 520 2.40 7.78 2.87
CA TYR A 520 2.74 6.37 2.75
C TYR A 520 1.83 5.48 3.60
N ASN A 521 1.50 5.90 4.83
CA ASN A 521 0.60 5.11 5.69
C ASN A 521 -0.82 5.01 5.09
N VAL A 522 -1.43 6.17 4.76
CA VAL A 522 -2.86 6.23 4.43
C VAL A 522 -3.16 5.80 3.00
N ILE A 523 -2.27 6.10 2.04
CA ILE A 523 -2.43 5.70 0.63
C ILE A 523 -2.34 4.19 0.51
N ASN A 524 -1.31 3.58 1.10
CA ASN A 524 -1.15 2.12 1.05
C ASN A 524 -2.25 1.38 1.79
N ASN A 525 -2.77 1.94 2.89
CA ASN A 525 -3.86 1.30 3.61
C ASN A 525 -5.14 1.35 2.78
N GLY A 526 -5.48 2.52 2.21
CA GLY A 526 -6.59 2.65 1.27
C GLY A 526 -6.45 1.71 0.06
N LYS A 527 -5.25 1.62 -0.52
CA LYS A 527 -4.95 0.70 -1.63
C LYS A 527 -5.18 -0.76 -1.23
N CYS A 528 -4.56 -1.23 -0.15
CA CYS A 528 -4.72 -2.61 0.32
C CYS A 528 -6.18 -2.94 0.64
N ILE A 529 -6.93 -1.99 1.20
CA ILE A 529 -8.35 -2.14 1.50
C ILE A 529 -9.18 -2.30 0.21
N GLY A 530 -8.93 -1.44 -0.79
CA GLY A 530 -9.58 -1.55 -2.10
C GLY A 530 -9.22 -2.84 -2.84
N ASP A 531 -7.97 -3.30 -2.72
CA ASP A 531 -7.50 -4.58 -3.27
C ASP A 531 -8.26 -5.78 -2.68
N CYS A 532 -8.55 -5.73 -1.37
CA CYS A 532 -9.35 -6.76 -0.68
C CYS A 532 -10.81 -6.83 -1.14
N MET A 533 -11.36 -5.70 -1.61
CA MET A 533 -12.71 -5.60 -2.20
C MET A 533 -12.73 -5.77 -3.72
N ASP A 534 -11.56 -5.97 -4.33
CA ASP A 534 -11.40 -6.04 -5.78
C ASP A 534 -11.91 -4.78 -6.50
N PHE A 535 -11.59 -3.59 -5.99
CA PHE A 535 -12.00 -2.33 -6.62
C PHE A 535 -11.30 -2.06 -7.96
N SER A 536 -12.00 -1.32 -8.82
CA SER A 536 -11.52 -0.88 -10.13
C SER A 536 -12.27 0.37 -10.59
N THR A 537 -11.90 0.93 -11.75
CA THR A 537 -12.64 2.04 -12.38
C THR A 537 -14.10 1.71 -12.75
N ALA A 538 -14.50 0.43 -12.74
CA ALA A 538 -15.90 0.05 -12.94
C ALA A 538 -16.77 0.27 -11.69
N ASP A 539 -16.16 0.51 -10.52
CA ASP A 539 -16.86 0.60 -9.26
C ASP A 539 -17.34 2.01 -8.93
N LYS A 540 -18.45 2.04 -8.19
CA LYS A 540 -19.04 3.25 -7.62
C LYS A 540 -19.37 2.99 -6.16
N LEU A 541 -18.64 3.67 -5.28
CA LEU A 541 -18.71 3.47 -3.84
C LEU A 541 -19.63 4.51 -3.20
N LEU A 542 -20.73 4.03 -2.59
CA LEU A 542 -21.59 4.83 -1.73
C LEU A 542 -20.94 5.04 -0.36
N ILE A 543 -20.73 6.31 0.02
CA ILE A 543 -20.03 6.72 1.24
C ILE A 543 -20.97 7.52 2.18
N PRO A 544 -21.75 6.84 3.03
CA PRO A 544 -22.56 7.47 4.08
C PRO A 544 -21.80 7.67 5.40
N VAL A 545 -20.62 7.04 5.55
CA VAL A 545 -19.78 7.15 6.74
C VAL A 545 -19.07 8.51 6.81
N PRO A 546 -18.77 9.06 8.00
CA PRO A 546 -18.22 10.41 8.13
C PRO A 546 -16.77 10.51 7.64
N PHE A 547 -16.46 11.52 6.85
CA PHE A 547 -15.11 11.78 6.32
C PHE A 547 -14.09 12.09 7.41
N PHE A 548 -14.48 12.76 8.50
CA PHE A 548 -13.55 13.09 9.60
C PHE A 548 -13.01 11.84 10.33
N HIS A 549 -13.63 10.68 10.16
CA HIS A 549 -13.21 9.43 10.78
C HIS A 549 -12.38 8.59 9.78
N CYS A 550 -11.42 7.81 10.27
CA CYS A 550 -10.53 6.97 9.45
C CYS A 550 -11.28 6.05 8.48
N PHE A 551 -12.51 5.65 8.82
CA PHE A 551 -13.41 4.92 7.93
C PHE A 551 -13.78 5.76 6.69
N GLY A 552 -14.26 6.99 6.84
CA GLY A 552 -14.56 7.83 5.68
C GLY A 552 -13.30 8.25 4.92
N MET A 553 -12.26 8.66 5.63
CA MET A 553 -11.04 9.18 5.01
C MET A 553 -10.23 8.09 4.28
N VAL A 554 -9.94 6.96 4.92
CA VAL A 554 -9.04 5.95 4.33
C VAL A 554 -9.82 4.86 3.62
N LEU A 555 -10.71 4.18 4.34
CA LEU A 555 -11.42 3.00 3.82
C LEU A 555 -12.36 3.35 2.67
N ALA A 556 -12.85 4.59 2.62
CA ALA A 556 -13.70 5.07 1.54
C ALA A 556 -12.93 5.95 0.54
N ILE A 557 -12.51 7.17 0.94
CA ILE A 557 -11.94 8.14 -0.02
C ILE A 557 -10.64 7.60 -0.64
N LEU A 558 -9.65 7.20 0.17
CA LEU A 558 -8.37 6.72 -0.38
C LEU A 558 -8.49 5.36 -1.07
N ALA A 559 -9.32 4.45 -0.57
CA ALA A 559 -9.61 3.20 -1.28
C ALA A 559 -10.24 3.46 -2.65
N ALA A 560 -11.10 4.48 -2.78
CA ALA A 560 -11.68 4.85 -4.07
C ALA A 560 -10.66 5.48 -5.02
N VAL A 561 -9.92 6.50 -4.55
CA VAL A 561 -8.95 7.23 -5.38
C VAL A 561 -7.82 6.32 -5.85
N THR A 562 -7.31 5.43 -5.00
CA THR A 562 -6.26 4.45 -5.39
C THR A 562 -6.67 3.50 -6.50
N HIS A 563 -7.97 3.34 -6.77
CA HIS A 563 -8.50 2.43 -7.80
C HIS A 563 -9.25 3.14 -8.95
N GLY A 564 -9.33 4.48 -8.92
CA GLY A 564 -10.14 5.24 -9.89
C GLY A 564 -11.65 4.97 -9.77
N THR A 565 -12.09 4.41 -8.65
CA THR A 565 -13.48 4.17 -8.30
C THR A 565 -14.21 5.51 -8.15
N THR A 566 -15.46 5.61 -8.60
CA THR A 566 -16.27 6.82 -8.36
C THR A 566 -16.73 6.87 -6.91
N MET A 567 -16.45 7.98 -6.22
CA MET A 567 -17.02 8.28 -4.91
C MET A 567 -18.45 8.80 -5.06
N VAL A 568 -19.39 8.23 -4.33
CA VAL A 568 -20.79 8.68 -4.22
C VAL A 568 -21.09 9.04 -2.76
N PRO A 569 -20.69 10.23 -2.28
CA PRO A 569 -20.87 10.59 -0.89
C PRO A 569 -22.30 10.99 -0.56
N LEU A 570 -22.70 10.77 0.69
CA LEU A 570 -23.82 11.46 1.32
C LEU A 570 -23.27 12.36 2.42
N GLU A 571 -23.82 13.57 2.56
CA GLU A 571 -23.42 14.53 3.60
C GLU A 571 -23.46 13.90 4.99
N TYR A 572 -24.50 13.11 5.21
CA TYR A 572 -24.70 12.29 6.39
C TYR A 572 -25.64 11.12 6.06
N PHE A 573 -25.59 10.07 6.87
CA PHE A 573 -26.43 8.90 6.66
C PHE A 573 -27.92 9.21 6.81
N GLN A 574 -28.69 8.92 5.76
CA GLN A 574 -30.14 8.80 5.78
C GLN A 574 -30.54 7.60 4.90
N PRO A 575 -31.35 6.64 5.39
CA PRO A 575 -31.73 5.45 4.61
C PRO A 575 -32.37 5.79 3.26
N ALA A 576 -33.23 6.81 3.21
CA ALA A 576 -33.87 7.25 1.97
C ALA A 576 -32.86 7.73 0.92
N ASN A 577 -31.84 8.49 1.34
CA ASN A 577 -30.78 8.97 0.45
C ASN A 577 -29.83 7.85 0.02
N VAL A 578 -29.59 6.86 0.88
CA VAL A 578 -28.86 5.63 0.51
C VAL A 578 -29.57 4.90 -0.63
N LEU A 579 -30.87 4.65 -0.48
CA LEU A 579 -31.68 4.00 -1.53
C LEU A 579 -31.78 4.85 -2.81
N LYS A 580 -31.84 6.18 -2.68
CA LYS A 580 -31.78 7.11 -3.81
C LYS A 580 -30.44 6.99 -4.54
N ALA A 581 -29.32 7.04 -3.83
CA ALA A 581 -27.98 6.98 -4.39
C ALA A 581 -27.71 5.67 -5.14
N ILE A 582 -28.08 4.53 -4.54
CA ILE A 582 -27.95 3.21 -5.17
C ILE A 582 -28.68 3.19 -6.52
N ARG A 583 -29.88 3.75 -6.58
CA ARG A 583 -30.72 3.77 -7.79
C ARG A 583 -30.22 4.75 -8.86
N GLU A 584 -29.88 5.97 -8.47
CA GLU A 584 -29.50 7.04 -9.41
C GLU A 584 -28.08 6.84 -9.95
N GLU A 585 -27.12 6.52 -9.08
CA GLU A 585 -25.72 6.32 -9.50
C GLU A 585 -25.43 4.88 -9.91
N ARG A 586 -26.33 3.93 -9.65
CA ARG A 586 -26.11 2.49 -9.88
C ARG A 586 -24.86 2.00 -9.13
N CYS A 587 -24.82 2.28 -7.83
CA CYS A 587 -23.68 1.95 -6.97
C CYS A 587 -23.33 0.46 -7.05
N THR A 588 -22.05 0.14 -6.93
CA THR A 588 -21.54 -1.25 -6.88
C THR A 588 -21.09 -1.64 -5.48
N ALA A 589 -20.74 -0.64 -4.66
CA ALA A 589 -20.31 -0.86 -3.30
C ALA A 589 -20.95 0.12 -2.32
N MET A 590 -21.05 -0.29 -1.06
CA MET A 590 -21.47 0.57 0.05
C MET A 590 -20.60 0.32 1.27
N HIS A 591 -20.21 1.40 1.96
CA HIS A 591 -19.55 1.32 3.26
C HIS A 591 -20.51 1.74 4.36
N GLY A 592 -20.47 1.06 5.50
CA GLY A 592 -21.35 1.39 6.60
C GLY A 592 -21.00 0.66 7.89
N VAL A 593 -21.60 1.13 8.98
CA VAL A 593 -21.68 0.39 10.23
C VAL A 593 -22.94 -0.48 10.25
N PRO A 594 -23.04 -1.55 11.04
CA PRO A 594 -24.20 -2.44 11.08
C PRO A 594 -25.55 -1.72 11.21
N THR A 595 -25.64 -0.69 12.07
CA THR A 595 -26.89 0.07 12.28
C THR A 595 -27.37 0.80 11.04
N MET A 596 -26.46 1.23 10.15
CA MET A 596 -26.81 1.84 8.88
C MET A 596 -27.46 0.82 7.94
N PHE A 597 -26.89 -0.38 7.84
CA PHE A 597 -27.45 -1.45 7.01
C PHE A 597 -28.82 -1.91 7.52
N ILE A 598 -28.99 -2.06 8.84
CA ILE A 598 -30.28 -2.40 9.46
C ILE A 598 -31.33 -1.34 9.09
N ALA A 599 -31.02 -0.05 9.31
CA ALA A 599 -31.94 1.03 8.99
C ALA A 599 -32.30 1.11 7.49
N THR A 600 -31.37 0.77 6.60
CA THR A 600 -31.63 0.66 5.16
C THR A 600 -32.53 -0.55 4.83
N LEU A 601 -32.24 -1.72 5.40
CA LEU A 601 -33.02 -2.97 5.20
C LEU A 601 -34.47 -2.86 5.68
N GLU A 602 -34.71 -2.06 6.72
CA GLU A 602 -36.02 -1.81 7.35
C GLU A 602 -36.80 -0.66 6.70
N HIS A 603 -36.19 0.11 5.79
CA HIS A 603 -36.84 1.26 5.20
C HIS A 603 -38.01 0.85 4.28
N PRO A 604 -39.17 1.55 4.32
CA PRO A 604 -40.36 1.18 3.53
C PRO A 604 -40.14 1.09 2.01
N ASP A 605 -39.21 1.88 1.48
CA ASP A 605 -38.87 1.88 0.05
C ASP A 605 -37.77 0.88 -0.34
N PHE A 606 -37.28 0.05 0.58
CA PHE A 606 -36.24 -0.94 0.30
C PHE A 606 -36.62 -1.84 -0.89
N GLY A 607 -37.83 -2.41 -0.86
CA GLY A 607 -38.32 -3.30 -1.93
C GLY A 607 -38.56 -2.62 -3.29
N LYS A 608 -38.43 -1.29 -3.37
CA LYS A 608 -38.55 -0.51 -4.62
C LYS A 608 -37.18 -0.19 -5.24
N THR A 609 -36.09 -0.53 -4.56
CA THR A 609 -34.74 -0.22 -5.00
C THR A 609 -34.14 -1.41 -5.73
N ASP A 610 -33.54 -1.16 -6.89
CA ASP A 610 -32.81 -2.16 -7.65
C ASP A 610 -31.38 -2.29 -7.09
N PHE A 611 -31.07 -3.44 -6.51
CA PHE A 611 -29.75 -3.77 -5.96
C PHE A 611 -28.88 -4.58 -6.94
N SER A 612 -29.32 -4.79 -8.19
CA SER A 612 -28.63 -5.67 -9.14
C SER A 612 -27.20 -5.27 -9.52
N THR A 613 -26.78 -4.04 -9.23
CA THR A 613 -25.41 -3.56 -9.46
C THR A 613 -24.50 -3.67 -8.25
N MET A 614 -25.08 -3.83 -7.05
CA MET A 614 -24.31 -4.01 -5.83
C MET A 614 -23.56 -5.34 -5.89
N ARG A 615 -22.37 -5.37 -5.31
CA ARG A 615 -21.55 -6.59 -5.19
C ARG A 615 -20.79 -6.65 -3.86
N THR A 616 -20.22 -5.54 -3.41
CA THR A 616 -19.24 -5.53 -2.31
C THR A 616 -19.42 -4.33 -1.39
N GLY A 617 -18.56 -4.21 -0.39
CA GLY A 617 -18.56 -3.13 0.57
C GLY A 617 -17.81 -3.50 1.83
N ILE A 618 -17.92 -2.61 2.82
CA ILE A 618 -17.39 -2.82 4.16
C ILE A 618 -18.53 -2.64 5.14
N MET A 619 -18.71 -3.66 5.99
CA MET A 619 -19.44 -3.52 7.25
C MET A 619 -18.41 -3.58 8.38
N ALA A 620 -18.16 -2.45 9.05
CA ALA A 620 -17.13 -2.35 10.09
C ALA A 620 -17.46 -1.26 11.12
N GLY A 621 -16.55 -1.03 12.07
CA GLY A 621 -16.67 0.01 13.10
C GLY A 621 -17.35 -0.45 14.40
N SER A 622 -18.09 -1.56 14.36
CA SER A 622 -18.61 -2.30 15.51
C SER A 622 -18.79 -3.78 15.16
N PRO A 623 -18.99 -4.68 16.15
CA PRO A 623 -19.32 -6.07 15.87
C PRO A 623 -20.52 -6.20 14.93
N CYS A 624 -20.37 -6.97 13.86
CA CYS A 624 -21.39 -7.15 12.83
C CYS A 624 -22.24 -8.39 13.15
N PRO A 625 -23.57 -8.26 13.38
CA PRO A 625 -24.41 -9.42 13.61
C PRO A 625 -24.48 -10.30 12.36
N VAL A 626 -24.24 -11.61 12.51
CA VAL A 626 -24.25 -12.58 11.41
C VAL A 626 -25.54 -12.52 10.60
N LYS A 627 -26.69 -12.36 11.27
CA LYS A 627 -27.99 -12.25 10.58
C LYS A 627 -28.10 -11.02 9.69
N VAL A 628 -27.55 -9.88 10.12
CA VAL A 628 -27.54 -8.64 9.33
C VAL A 628 -26.64 -8.80 8.12
N MET A 629 -25.44 -9.40 8.30
CA MET A 629 -24.56 -9.72 7.18
C MET A 629 -25.24 -10.62 6.15
N GLN A 630 -25.93 -11.67 6.60
CA GLN A 630 -26.67 -12.57 5.71
C GLN A 630 -27.79 -11.84 4.97
N ASP A 631 -28.57 -10.99 5.64
CA ASP A 631 -29.64 -10.21 5.00
C ASP A 631 -29.08 -9.21 3.98
N VAL A 632 -27.90 -8.62 4.22
CA VAL A 632 -27.20 -7.76 3.25
C VAL A 632 -26.74 -8.55 2.03
N VAL A 633 -26.16 -9.73 2.22
CA VAL A 633 -25.77 -10.63 1.12
C VAL A 633 -27.00 -11.01 0.28
N ASP A 634 -28.06 -11.50 0.93
CA ASP A 634 -29.22 -12.08 0.25
C ASP A 634 -30.12 -11.01 -0.39
N ARG A 635 -30.33 -9.87 0.29
CA ARG A 635 -31.36 -8.87 -0.10
C ARG A 635 -30.78 -7.63 -0.75
N MET A 636 -29.51 -7.30 -0.50
CA MET A 636 -28.81 -6.18 -1.16
C MET A 636 -27.81 -6.67 -2.20
N HIS A 637 -27.71 -7.99 -2.45
CA HIS A 637 -26.83 -8.62 -3.43
C HIS A 637 -25.34 -8.30 -3.22
N MET A 638 -24.93 -8.04 -1.97
CA MET A 638 -23.53 -7.74 -1.64
C MET A 638 -22.79 -9.03 -1.26
N ASP A 639 -22.76 -10.00 -2.18
CA ASP A 639 -22.18 -11.33 -1.99
C ASP A 639 -20.66 -11.32 -1.79
N GLN A 640 -20.00 -10.18 -2.04
CA GLN A 640 -18.56 -9.94 -1.85
C GLN A 640 -18.28 -8.95 -0.71
N ILE A 641 -19.24 -8.67 0.20
CA ILE A 641 -19.01 -7.79 1.34
C ILE A 641 -17.87 -8.31 2.24
N THR A 642 -17.04 -7.40 2.74
CA THR A 642 -15.86 -7.70 3.57
C THR A 642 -15.92 -7.03 4.94
N ILE A 643 -15.12 -7.53 5.88
CA ILE A 643 -14.93 -6.96 7.21
C ILE A 643 -13.45 -6.60 7.37
N VAL A 644 -13.19 -5.36 7.75
CA VAL A 644 -11.84 -4.85 8.06
C VAL A 644 -11.74 -4.55 9.54
N PHE A 645 -10.57 -4.83 10.12
CA PHE A 645 -10.27 -4.52 11.51
C PHE A 645 -8.96 -3.75 11.65
N GLY A 646 -9.01 -2.81 12.59
CA GLY A 646 -7.88 -2.08 13.15
C GLY A 646 -8.37 -0.76 13.74
N GLN A 647 -7.47 0.19 13.94
CA GLN A 647 -7.73 1.46 14.64
C GLN A 647 -6.99 2.61 13.97
N THR A 648 -7.30 3.86 14.32
CA THR A 648 -6.69 5.04 13.66
C THR A 648 -5.16 4.99 13.67
N GLU A 649 -4.57 4.50 14.76
CA GLU A 649 -3.13 4.31 14.96
C GLU A 649 -2.49 3.30 13.98
N SER A 650 -3.30 2.50 13.28
CA SER A 650 -2.88 1.54 12.24
C SER A 650 -3.44 1.90 10.84
N SER A 651 -3.77 3.17 10.63
CA SER A 651 -4.12 3.82 9.35
C SER A 651 -5.32 3.36 8.49
N PRO A 652 -6.43 2.74 8.94
CA PRO A 652 -6.66 1.99 10.15
C PRO A 652 -6.61 0.46 9.99
N GLY A 653 -6.58 -0.08 8.77
CA GLY A 653 -6.67 -1.53 8.55
C GLY A 653 -5.39 -2.30 8.93
N CYS A 654 -5.54 -3.38 9.68
CA CYS A 654 -4.49 -4.39 9.90
C CYS A 654 -4.84 -5.72 9.21
N THR A 655 -6.10 -6.11 9.29
CA THR A 655 -6.64 -7.35 8.74
C THR A 655 -7.94 -7.07 8.00
N GLN A 656 -8.21 -7.83 6.95
CA GLN A 656 -9.48 -7.76 6.22
C GLN A 656 -9.85 -9.12 5.64
N SER A 657 -11.14 -9.42 5.54
CA SER A 657 -11.58 -10.58 4.75
C SER A 657 -11.54 -10.27 3.26
N ARG A 658 -11.32 -11.27 2.41
CA ARG A 658 -11.20 -11.13 0.95
C ARG A 658 -12.50 -11.53 0.26
N VAL A 659 -12.79 -10.98 -0.91
CA VAL A 659 -14.01 -11.30 -1.67
C VAL A 659 -14.18 -12.79 -2.01
N ASP A 660 -13.08 -13.54 -2.07
CA ASP A 660 -13.01 -14.98 -2.37
C ASP A 660 -13.00 -15.86 -1.11
N ASP A 661 -12.98 -15.29 0.09
CA ASP A 661 -13.14 -16.05 1.33
C ASP A 661 -14.57 -16.65 1.39
N PRO A 662 -14.73 -17.86 1.98
CA PRO A 662 -16.05 -18.41 2.26
C PRO A 662 -16.91 -17.42 3.07
N ILE A 663 -18.22 -17.40 2.81
CA ILE A 663 -19.12 -16.45 3.48
C ILE A 663 -19.06 -16.60 5.01
N GLU A 664 -18.96 -17.83 5.51
CA GLU A 664 -18.84 -18.13 6.94
C GLU A 664 -17.62 -17.46 7.55
N ILE A 665 -16.49 -17.44 6.84
CA ILE A 665 -15.27 -16.76 7.28
C ILE A 665 -15.45 -15.25 7.27
N ARG A 666 -16.05 -14.71 6.20
CA ARG A 666 -16.29 -13.27 6.08
C ARG A 666 -17.24 -12.71 7.13
N VAL A 667 -18.17 -13.51 7.65
CA VAL A 667 -19.12 -13.08 8.69
C VAL A 667 -18.66 -13.37 10.12
N SER A 668 -17.72 -14.30 10.33
CA SER A 668 -17.31 -14.75 11.67
C SER A 668 -15.92 -14.30 12.11
N THR A 669 -15.12 -13.76 11.18
CA THR A 669 -13.75 -13.31 11.41
C THR A 669 -13.55 -11.88 10.94
N VAL A 670 -12.40 -11.28 11.26
CA VAL A 670 -11.94 -10.02 10.68
C VAL A 670 -10.91 -10.25 9.57
N GLY A 671 -10.92 -11.45 9.00
CA GLY A 671 -10.06 -11.86 7.90
C GLY A 671 -8.62 -12.11 8.31
N ARG A 672 -7.73 -11.93 7.33
CA ARG A 672 -6.28 -12.15 7.44
C ARG A 672 -5.51 -10.84 7.22
N THR A 673 -4.22 -10.84 7.52
CA THR A 673 -3.37 -9.65 7.45
C THR A 673 -3.44 -8.96 6.09
N LEU A 674 -3.33 -7.62 6.08
CA LEU A 674 -3.14 -6.86 4.86
C LEU A 674 -1.72 -7.09 4.30
N PRO A 675 -1.51 -6.96 2.98
CA PRO A 675 -0.16 -7.03 2.39
C PRO A 675 0.79 -6.05 3.07
N GLY A 676 2.03 -6.46 3.38
CA GLY A 676 3.00 -5.59 4.05
C GLY A 676 2.71 -5.27 5.53
N VAL A 677 1.73 -5.95 6.14
CA VAL A 677 1.41 -5.83 7.58
C VAL A 677 1.63 -7.17 8.28
N GLU A 678 2.38 -7.13 9.38
CA GLU A 678 2.55 -8.23 10.31
C GLU A 678 1.55 -8.09 11.46
N CYS A 679 0.91 -9.19 11.84
CA CYS A 679 0.04 -9.24 13.02
C CYS A 679 0.34 -10.49 13.84
N ARG A 680 0.33 -10.36 15.17
CA ARG A 680 0.50 -11.50 16.08
C ARG A 680 -0.40 -11.35 17.30
N ILE A 681 -0.63 -12.47 17.98
CA ILE A 681 -1.31 -12.51 19.27
C ILE A 681 -0.25 -12.73 20.34
N VAL A 682 -0.23 -11.87 21.36
CA VAL A 682 0.73 -11.95 22.47
C VAL A 682 0.02 -12.09 23.80
N ASP A 683 0.67 -12.72 24.76
CA ASP A 683 0.22 -12.72 26.14
C ASP A 683 0.37 -11.30 26.73
N PRO A 684 -0.70 -10.67 27.24
CA PRO A 684 -0.65 -9.27 27.70
C PRO A 684 0.30 -9.01 28.88
N ALA A 685 0.66 -10.03 29.65
CA ALA A 685 1.55 -9.89 30.81
C ALA A 685 3.02 -10.06 30.43
N THR A 686 3.33 -10.91 29.45
CA THR A 686 4.70 -11.26 29.09
C THR A 686 5.15 -10.69 27.74
N ASN A 687 4.23 -10.16 26.93
CA ASN A 687 4.44 -9.73 25.55
C ASN A 687 5.04 -10.82 24.64
N GLN A 688 4.86 -12.10 24.99
CA GLN A 688 5.35 -13.23 24.20
C GLN A 688 4.25 -13.74 23.26
N PRO A 689 4.57 -14.14 22.02
CA PRO A 689 3.61 -14.76 21.11
C PRO A 689 2.95 -15.99 21.73
N VAL A 690 1.64 -16.14 21.53
CA VAL A 690 0.88 -17.33 21.96
C VAL A 690 0.55 -18.24 20.77
N PRO A 691 0.34 -19.56 20.99
CA PRO A 691 -0.06 -20.48 19.92
C PRO A 691 -1.44 -20.15 19.32
N ASP A 692 -1.67 -20.54 18.07
CA ASP A 692 -2.98 -20.44 17.41
C ASP A 692 -4.09 -21.08 18.26
N GLY A 693 -5.27 -20.46 18.24
CA GLY A 693 -6.41 -20.80 19.09
C GLY A 693 -6.34 -20.24 20.52
N THR A 694 -5.22 -19.64 20.92
CA THR A 694 -5.07 -18.99 22.24
C THR A 694 -5.42 -17.52 22.16
N ALA A 695 -6.25 -17.05 23.08
CA ALA A 695 -6.61 -15.62 23.17
C ALA A 695 -5.49 -14.81 23.79
N GLY A 696 -5.23 -13.63 23.24
CA GLY A 696 -4.24 -12.68 23.75
C GLY A 696 -4.44 -11.29 23.14
N GLU A 697 -3.52 -10.38 23.42
CA GLU A 697 -3.52 -9.05 22.80
C GLU A 697 -3.15 -9.15 21.33
N PHE A 698 -3.92 -8.46 20.48
CA PHE A 698 -3.59 -8.27 19.08
C PHE A 698 -2.55 -7.15 18.96
N VAL A 699 -1.43 -7.42 18.31
CA VAL A 699 -0.41 -6.40 18.01
C VAL A 699 -0.07 -6.41 16.53
N ALA A 700 0.24 -5.24 15.97
CA ALA A 700 0.51 -5.07 14.54
C ALA A 700 1.78 -4.25 14.28
N ARG A 701 2.46 -4.54 13.17
CA ARG A 701 3.64 -3.82 12.69
C ARG A 701 3.63 -3.77 11.16
N GLY A 702 4.09 -2.68 10.57
CA GLY A 702 4.18 -2.53 9.13
C GLY A 702 4.07 -1.08 8.69
N TYR A 703 3.84 -0.87 7.39
CA TYR A 703 3.67 0.47 6.82
C TYR A 703 2.47 1.22 7.40
N ASN A 704 1.51 0.52 8.02
CA ASN A 704 0.23 1.08 8.43
C ASN A 704 0.30 1.73 9.83
N ILE A 705 1.38 1.53 10.58
CA ILE A 705 1.53 2.09 11.94
C ILE A 705 1.81 3.59 11.85
N MET A 706 1.10 4.36 12.68
CA MET A 706 1.25 5.81 12.79
C MET A 706 2.70 6.23 13.09
N LYS A 707 3.05 7.48 12.74
CA LYS A 707 4.33 8.07 13.12
C LYS A 707 4.44 8.30 14.63
N GLY A 708 3.31 8.46 15.30
CA GLY A 708 3.17 8.67 16.74
C GLY A 708 2.03 9.62 17.08
N TYR A 709 1.84 9.88 18.37
CA TYR A 709 0.93 10.92 18.84
C TYR A 709 1.61 12.29 18.85
N TYR A 710 0.98 13.29 18.25
CA TYR A 710 1.51 14.65 18.13
C TYR A 710 1.80 15.24 19.52
N ASN A 711 3.02 15.75 19.73
CA ASN A 711 3.49 16.31 21.00
C ASN A 711 3.28 15.39 22.23
N MET A 712 3.24 14.07 22.04
CA MET A 712 3.02 13.09 23.12
C MET A 712 3.95 11.85 22.98
N PRO A 713 5.28 12.02 23.16
CA PRO A 713 6.25 10.92 23.00
C PRO A 713 6.03 9.78 24.01
N GLU A 714 5.64 10.08 25.25
CA GLU A 714 5.37 9.06 26.27
C GLU A 714 4.17 8.19 25.90
N ALA A 715 3.08 8.81 25.43
CA ALA A 715 1.92 8.06 24.95
C ALA A 715 2.24 7.24 23.71
N THR A 716 3.19 7.70 22.88
CA THR A 716 3.66 6.98 21.70
C THR A 716 4.44 5.74 22.10
N ALA A 717 5.42 5.88 23.00
CA ALA A 717 6.22 4.77 23.51
C ALA A 717 5.40 3.75 24.33
N ALA A 718 4.28 4.18 24.92
CA ALA A 718 3.34 3.29 25.59
C ALA A 718 2.45 2.50 24.63
N ALA A 719 2.23 3.00 23.42
CA ALA A 719 1.40 2.35 22.40
C ALA A 719 2.22 1.52 21.40
N ILE A 720 3.46 1.94 21.11
CA ILE A 720 4.36 1.29 20.15
C ILE A 720 5.61 0.86 20.92
N ASP A 721 5.88 -0.45 20.96
CA ASP A 721 7.02 -1.00 21.67
C ASP A 721 8.37 -0.73 20.94
N ALA A 722 9.48 -1.09 21.58
CA ALA A 722 10.82 -0.84 21.05
C ALA A 722 11.11 -1.60 19.74
N GLU A 723 10.36 -2.67 19.47
CA GLU A 723 10.43 -3.51 18.29
C GLU A 723 9.47 -3.05 17.17
N GLY A 724 8.73 -1.95 17.40
CA GLY A 724 7.83 -1.31 16.45
C GLY A 724 6.42 -1.91 16.40
N TRP A 725 6.03 -2.73 17.37
CA TRP A 725 4.67 -3.27 17.45
C TRP A 725 3.72 -2.28 18.11
N LEU A 726 2.64 -1.95 17.40
CA LEU A 726 1.50 -1.26 17.97
C LEU A 726 0.68 -2.24 18.84
N HIS A 727 0.62 -1.94 20.13
CA HIS A 727 -0.26 -2.59 21.10
C HIS A 727 -1.68 -2.04 20.96
N THR A 728 -2.58 -2.86 20.39
CA THR A 728 -3.92 -2.37 20.04
C THR A 728 -4.85 -2.22 21.25
N GLY A 729 -4.56 -2.90 22.35
CA GLY A 729 -5.49 -3.04 23.48
C GLY A 729 -6.73 -3.89 23.18
N ASP A 730 -6.84 -4.47 21.97
CA ASP A 730 -7.89 -5.39 21.58
C ASP A 730 -7.43 -6.85 21.79
N LEU A 731 -8.35 -7.69 22.24
CA LEU A 731 -8.14 -9.12 22.45
C LEU A 731 -8.62 -9.90 21.22
N ALA A 732 -7.80 -10.84 20.77
CA ALA A 732 -8.11 -11.65 19.63
C ALA A 732 -7.57 -13.08 19.74
N VAL A 733 -8.13 -13.95 18.92
CA VAL A 733 -7.63 -15.29 18.62
C VAL A 733 -7.25 -15.31 17.14
N ARG A 734 -6.15 -16.01 16.82
CA ARG A 734 -5.82 -16.40 15.44
C ARG A 734 -6.09 -17.90 15.28
N ASP A 735 -6.76 -18.29 14.21
CA ASP A 735 -6.94 -19.71 13.88
C ASP A 735 -5.77 -20.29 13.07
N ALA A 736 -5.77 -21.62 12.91
CA ALA A 736 -4.70 -22.34 12.21
C ALA A 736 -4.61 -21.99 10.70
N ASN A 737 -5.62 -21.35 10.12
CA ASN A 737 -5.64 -20.89 8.73
C ASN A 737 -5.18 -19.43 8.60
N GLY A 738 -4.87 -18.75 9.71
CA GLY A 738 -4.42 -17.36 9.73
C GLY A 738 -5.52 -16.32 9.79
N TYR A 739 -6.77 -16.71 10.06
CA TYR A 739 -7.86 -15.76 10.27
C TYR A 739 -7.93 -15.31 11.73
N TYR A 740 -8.25 -14.03 11.92
CA TYR A 740 -8.34 -13.40 13.22
C TYR A 740 -9.80 -13.23 13.66
N LYS A 741 -10.09 -13.48 14.94
CA LYS A 741 -11.38 -13.18 15.56
C LYS A 741 -11.16 -12.28 16.78
N ILE A 742 -11.83 -11.12 16.78
CA ILE A 742 -11.77 -10.17 17.90
C ILE A 742 -12.74 -10.61 18.99
N THR A 743 -12.19 -10.92 20.17
CA THR A 743 -12.91 -11.46 21.33
C THR A 743 -13.24 -10.39 22.38
N GLY A 744 -12.60 -9.22 22.33
CA GLY A 744 -12.94 -8.11 23.23
C GLY A 744 -11.89 -7.01 23.26
N ARG A 745 -11.92 -6.21 24.33
CA ARG A 745 -10.90 -5.22 24.67
C ARG A 745 -10.30 -5.56 26.02
N ILE A 746 -9.00 -5.37 26.18
CA ILE A 746 -8.29 -5.63 27.45
C ILE A 746 -8.97 -4.86 28.59
N LYS A 747 -9.37 -3.61 28.36
CA LYS A 747 -10.00 -2.74 29.37
C LYS A 747 -11.47 -3.04 29.64
N ASP A 748 -12.12 -3.79 28.76
CA ASP A 748 -13.49 -4.25 28.93
C ASP A 748 -13.54 -5.69 29.47
N MET A 749 -12.40 -6.39 29.53
CA MET A 749 -12.30 -7.72 30.10
C MET A 749 -12.72 -7.67 31.56
N ILE A 750 -13.67 -8.53 31.92
CA ILE A 750 -14.21 -8.59 33.27
C ILE A 750 -13.39 -9.64 34.02
N ILE A 751 -12.70 -9.22 35.08
CA ILE A 751 -11.92 -10.11 35.95
C ILE A 751 -12.78 -10.46 37.16
N ARG A 752 -13.48 -11.59 37.06
CA ARG A 752 -14.41 -12.05 38.10
C ARG A 752 -13.80 -13.21 38.88
N GLY A 753 -13.33 -12.95 40.09
CA GLY A 753 -12.81 -13.98 40.99
C GLY A 753 -11.57 -14.70 40.44
N GLY A 754 -10.75 -13.99 39.66
CA GLY A 754 -9.58 -14.54 38.97
C GLY A 754 -9.85 -15.14 37.59
N GLU A 755 -11.11 -15.16 37.13
CA GLU A 755 -11.49 -15.62 35.79
C GLU A 755 -11.62 -14.45 34.82
N ASN A 756 -11.01 -14.57 33.65
CA ASN A 756 -11.14 -13.59 32.56
C ASN A 756 -12.41 -13.87 31.76
N ILE A 757 -13.37 -12.94 31.83
CA ILE A 757 -14.63 -13.01 31.11
C ILE A 757 -14.63 -11.95 30.01
N TYR A 758 -14.87 -12.40 28.79
CA TYR A 758 -14.94 -11.53 27.61
C TYR A 758 -16.39 -11.11 27.37
N PRO A 759 -16.76 -9.83 27.56
CA PRO A 759 -18.14 -9.38 27.44
C PRO A 759 -18.81 -9.76 26.11
N LYS A 760 -18.04 -9.70 25.03
CA LYS A 760 -18.53 -9.93 23.67
C LYS A 760 -19.06 -11.34 23.45
N GLU A 761 -18.49 -12.35 24.13
CA GLU A 761 -18.97 -13.73 24.05
C GLU A 761 -20.41 -13.85 24.61
N ILE A 762 -20.69 -13.11 25.68
CA ILE A 762 -22.00 -13.08 26.33
C ILE A 762 -22.98 -12.24 25.48
N GLU A 763 -22.52 -11.14 24.89
CA GLU A 763 -23.30 -10.33 23.95
C GLU A 763 -23.73 -11.16 22.73
N GLU A 764 -22.77 -11.80 22.03
CA GLU A 764 -23.02 -12.67 20.86
C GLU A 764 -24.06 -13.75 21.19
N PHE A 765 -23.95 -14.36 22.37
CA PHE A 765 -24.94 -15.33 22.82
C PHE A 765 -26.32 -14.70 23.10
N LEU A 766 -26.38 -13.58 23.82
CA LEU A 766 -27.63 -12.89 24.13
C LEU A 766 -28.35 -12.35 22.88
N TYR A 767 -27.63 -11.98 21.82
CA TYR A 767 -28.23 -11.60 20.53
C TYR A 767 -29.05 -12.74 19.88
N THR A 768 -28.79 -14.00 20.25
CA THR A 768 -29.59 -15.15 19.75
C THR A 768 -30.97 -15.23 20.40
N HIS A 769 -31.20 -14.51 21.51
CA HIS A 769 -32.48 -14.54 22.21
C HIS A 769 -33.55 -13.71 21.48
N PRO A 770 -34.75 -14.24 21.23
CA PRO A 770 -35.76 -13.58 20.39
C PRO A 770 -36.22 -12.22 20.92
N ALA A 771 -36.13 -12.00 22.24
CA ALA A 771 -36.51 -10.75 22.90
C ALA A 771 -35.46 -9.62 22.84
N VAL A 772 -34.20 -9.93 22.52
CA VAL A 772 -33.09 -8.96 22.56
C VAL A 772 -33.03 -8.22 21.23
N LYS A 773 -33.14 -6.88 21.28
CA LYS A 773 -32.91 -5.99 20.14
C LYS A 773 -31.43 -5.63 20.05
N ASP A 774 -30.85 -5.24 21.19
CA ASP A 774 -29.45 -4.87 21.32
C ASP A 774 -28.97 -5.16 22.75
N VAL A 775 -27.68 -5.43 22.95
CA VAL A 775 -27.13 -5.79 24.26
C VAL A 775 -25.67 -5.37 24.41
N GLN A 776 -25.34 -4.85 25.59
CA GLN A 776 -23.98 -4.48 25.98
C GLN A 776 -23.65 -5.06 27.34
N VAL A 777 -22.54 -5.78 27.42
CA VAL A 777 -22.05 -6.41 28.64
C VAL A 777 -20.84 -5.62 29.15
N VAL A 778 -20.86 -5.34 30.46
CA VAL A 778 -19.80 -4.62 31.17
C VAL A 778 -19.49 -5.28 32.51
N GLY A 779 -18.24 -5.13 32.97
CA GLY A 779 -17.85 -5.42 34.34
C GLY A 779 -18.30 -4.30 35.26
N VAL A 780 -18.93 -4.64 36.37
CA VAL A 780 -19.26 -3.72 37.45
C VAL A 780 -18.62 -4.19 38.77
N PRO A 781 -18.25 -3.28 39.69
CA PRO A 781 -17.60 -3.65 40.96
C PRO A 781 -18.42 -4.65 41.78
N ASP A 782 -17.73 -5.61 42.39
CA ASP A 782 -18.32 -6.63 43.26
C ASP A 782 -17.42 -6.92 44.47
N LYS A 783 -17.98 -6.81 45.69
CA LYS A 783 -17.22 -7.00 46.94
C LYS A 783 -16.59 -8.39 47.09
N THR A 784 -17.14 -9.42 46.46
CA THR A 784 -16.69 -10.81 46.61
C THR A 784 -15.73 -11.22 45.51
N TYR A 785 -16.03 -10.83 44.27
CA TYR A 785 -15.32 -11.31 43.09
C TYR A 785 -14.44 -10.23 42.42
N GLY A 786 -14.35 -9.03 42.98
CA GLY A 786 -13.71 -7.88 42.34
C GLY A 786 -14.64 -7.24 41.31
N GLU A 787 -15.02 -7.99 40.28
CA GLU A 787 -16.04 -7.61 39.31
C GLU A 787 -17.17 -8.64 39.19
N ALA A 788 -18.35 -8.17 38.77
CA ALA A 788 -19.48 -8.98 38.35
C ALA A 788 -19.93 -8.58 36.95
N VAL A 789 -20.53 -9.54 36.24
CA VAL A 789 -21.05 -9.32 34.89
C VAL A 789 -22.41 -8.62 34.95
N LEU A 790 -22.55 -7.52 34.22
CA LEU A 790 -23.83 -6.84 33.95
C LEU A 790 -24.15 -6.87 32.46
N ALA A 791 -25.39 -7.22 32.10
CA ALA A 791 -25.91 -7.08 30.75
C ALA A 791 -26.96 -5.97 30.67
N ALA A 792 -26.67 -4.89 29.93
CA ALA A 792 -27.62 -3.85 29.58
C ALA A 792 -28.30 -4.19 28.26
N VAL A 793 -29.63 -4.33 28.27
CA VAL A 793 -30.41 -4.92 27.17
C VAL A 793 -31.45 -3.92 26.68
N ILE A 794 -31.45 -3.66 25.37
CA ILE A 794 -32.57 -3.05 24.67
C ILE A 794 -33.48 -4.17 24.19
N ARG A 795 -34.74 -4.16 24.59
CA ARG A 795 -35.74 -5.16 24.19
C ARG A 795 -36.31 -4.82 22.82
N LYS A 796 -36.74 -5.85 22.09
CA LYS A 796 -37.65 -5.64 20.96
C LYS A 796 -38.98 -5.09 21.46
N GLU A 797 -39.60 -4.24 20.65
CA GLU A 797 -40.86 -3.58 20.99
C GLU A 797 -41.94 -4.61 21.36
N GLY A 798 -42.62 -4.39 22.49
CA GLY A 798 -43.66 -5.29 23.00
C GLY A 798 -43.18 -6.60 23.65
N SER A 799 -41.87 -6.82 23.78
CA SER A 799 -41.34 -8.05 24.39
C SER A 799 -41.53 -8.09 25.93
N PRO A 800 -42.10 -9.17 26.50
CA PRO A 800 -42.29 -9.30 27.94
C PRO A 800 -41.07 -9.87 28.70
N ALA A 801 -39.92 -10.01 28.03
CA ALA A 801 -38.77 -10.72 28.61
C ALA A 801 -38.31 -10.12 29.95
N THR A 802 -38.02 -11.01 30.90
CA THR A 802 -37.61 -10.65 32.27
C THR A 802 -36.10 -10.81 32.48
N GLU A 803 -35.56 -10.18 33.53
CA GLU A 803 -34.16 -10.34 33.92
C GLU A 803 -33.82 -11.81 34.20
N GLU A 804 -34.65 -12.52 34.96
CA GLU A 804 -34.40 -13.93 35.31
C GLU A 804 -34.49 -14.87 34.10
N GLU A 805 -35.34 -14.56 33.12
CA GLU A 805 -35.39 -15.29 31.86
C GLU A 805 -34.05 -15.20 31.11
N LEU A 806 -33.51 -13.99 30.93
CA LEU A 806 -32.23 -13.80 30.24
C LEU A 806 -31.05 -14.39 31.03
N LYS A 807 -31.04 -14.27 32.36
CA LYS A 807 -30.04 -14.92 33.20
C LYS A 807 -30.11 -16.45 33.07
N THR A 808 -31.30 -17.01 33.07
CA THR A 808 -31.51 -18.46 32.93
C THR A 808 -31.08 -18.93 31.56
N PHE A 809 -31.41 -18.19 30.51
CA PHE A 809 -30.96 -18.46 29.15
C PHE A 809 -29.44 -18.57 29.05
N VAL A 810 -28.69 -17.61 29.61
CA VAL A 810 -27.21 -17.67 29.66
C VAL A 810 -26.73 -18.83 30.52
N ARG A 811 -27.32 -19.03 31.70
CA ARG A 811 -26.89 -20.05 32.67
C ARG A 811 -27.04 -21.48 32.15
N GLU A 812 -28.05 -21.74 31.33
CA GLU A 812 -28.32 -23.06 30.75
C GLU A 812 -27.39 -23.41 29.58
N HIS A 813 -26.78 -22.42 28.94
CA HIS A 813 -26.05 -22.60 27.67
C HIS A 813 -24.60 -22.12 27.70
N MET A 814 -24.18 -21.39 28.75
CA MET A 814 -22.80 -20.92 28.94
C MET A 814 -22.27 -21.32 30.32
N ALA A 815 -20.94 -21.21 30.51
CA ALA A 815 -20.30 -21.49 31.79
C ALA A 815 -20.85 -20.58 32.91
N LYS A 816 -21.06 -21.14 34.10
CA LYS A 816 -21.70 -20.46 35.25
C LYS A 816 -21.07 -19.11 35.63
N HIS A 817 -19.76 -18.97 35.47
CA HIS A 817 -19.07 -17.71 35.77
C HIS A 817 -19.40 -16.58 34.78
N LYS A 818 -19.87 -16.91 33.56
CA LYS A 818 -20.28 -15.96 32.50
C LYS A 818 -21.74 -15.48 32.65
N THR A 819 -22.54 -16.14 33.49
CA THR A 819 -23.93 -15.70 33.73
C THR A 819 -23.96 -14.29 34.32
N PRO A 820 -24.66 -13.32 33.71
CA PRO A 820 -24.83 -11.99 34.26
C PRO A 820 -25.38 -12.04 35.67
N LYS A 821 -24.73 -11.33 36.60
CA LYS A 821 -25.26 -11.11 37.95
C LYS A 821 -26.43 -10.12 37.89
N TYR A 822 -26.34 -9.14 37.00
CA TYR A 822 -27.34 -8.11 36.75
C TYR A 822 -27.77 -8.14 35.28
N VAL A 823 -29.08 -8.06 35.03
CA VAL A 823 -29.61 -7.73 33.70
C VAL A 823 -30.51 -6.52 33.85
N VAL A 824 -30.18 -5.45 33.13
CA VAL A 824 -30.90 -4.18 33.18
C VAL A 824 -31.47 -3.87 31.81
N PHE A 825 -32.66 -3.28 31.77
CA PHE A 825 -33.31 -2.88 30.53
C PHE A 825 -33.15 -1.38 30.30
N VAL A 826 -32.64 -1.00 29.13
CA VAL A 826 -32.41 0.39 28.72
C VAL A 826 -33.13 0.69 27.41
N GLU A 827 -33.43 1.97 27.16
CA GLU A 827 -34.06 2.40 25.90
C GLU A 827 -33.03 2.63 24.79
N GLU A 828 -31.84 3.13 25.15
CA GLU A 828 -30.73 3.41 24.24
C GLU A 828 -29.37 3.23 24.94
N PHE A 829 -28.29 3.12 24.16
CA PHE A 829 -26.92 3.10 24.67
C PHE A 829 -26.24 4.46 24.50
N PRO A 830 -25.37 4.86 25.43
CA PRO A 830 -24.51 6.02 25.21
C PRO A 830 -23.54 5.72 24.06
N MET A 831 -23.54 6.56 23.02
CA MET A 831 -22.72 6.38 21.83
C MET A 831 -21.84 7.61 21.55
N THR A 832 -20.71 7.39 20.88
CA THR A 832 -19.92 8.45 20.25
C THR A 832 -20.62 8.95 18.98
N ALA A 833 -20.17 10.09 18.46
CA ALA A 833 -20.61 10.63 17.17
C ALA A 833 -20.45 9.68 15.97
N SER A 834 -19.47 8.77 16.05
CA SER A 834 -19.23 7.73 15.04
C SER A 834 -20.11 6.49 15.22
N GLY A 835 -21.02 6.49 16.19
CA GLY A 835 -21.90 5.36 16.49
C GLY A 835 -21.25 4.24 17.32
N LYS A 836 -20.11 4.49 17.99
CA LYS A 836 -19.46 3.51 18.87
C LYS A 836 -20.02 3.62 20.30
N ILE A 837 -20.29 2.50 20.93
CA ILE A 837 -20.85 2.46 22.29
C ILE A 837 -19.81 2.84 23.35
N GLN A 838 -20.21 3.67 24.31
CA GLN A 838 -19.38 4.13 25.43
C GLN A 838 -19.62 3.28 26.68
N LYS A 839 -19.04 2.07 26.74
CA LYS A 839 -19.24 1.11 27.86
C LYS A 839 -18.87 1.65 29.24
N PHE A 840 -17.90 2.56 29.33
CA PHE A 840 -17.55 3.20 30.61
C PHE A 840 -18.72 4.01 31.20
N LYS A 841 -19.52 4.69 30.36
CA LYS A 841 -20.73 5.41 30.81
C LYS A 841 -21.82 4.46 31.29
N ILE A 842 -21.94 3.28 30.66
CA ILE A 842 -22.86 2.23 31.12
C ILE A 842 -22.42 1.73 32.51
N ARG A 843 -21.11 1.56 32.72
CA ARG A 843 -20.54 1.16 34.01
C ARG A 843 -20.76 2.22 35.09
N GLU A 844 -20.49 3.50 34.80
CA GLU A 844 -20.73 4.62 35.71
C GLU A 844 -22.20 4.70 36.13
N TRP A 845 -23.11 4.66 35.15
CA TRP A 845 -24.55 4.61 35.40
C TRP A 845 -24.95 3.40 36.24
N ALA A 846 -24.39 2.22 35.96
CA ALA A 846 -24.72 1.01 36.70
C ALA A 846 -24.22 1.04 38.15
N ILE A 847 -23.07 1.67 38.41
CA ILE A 847 -22.54 1.84 39.78
C ILE A 847 -23.53 2.66 40.62
N GLU A 848 -24.02 3.77 40.07
CA GLU A 848 -25.00 4.63 40.74
C GLU A 848 -26.37 3.93 40.86
N HIS A 849 -26.85 3.31 39.78
CA HIS A 849 -28.19 2.72 39.72
C HIS A 849 -28.35 1.44 40.55
N LEU A 850 -27.28 0.66 40.70
CA LEU A 850 -27.27 -0.59 41.47
C LEU A 850 -26.68 -0.42 42.88
N HIS A 851 -26.37 0.82 43.29
CA HIS A 851 -25.77 1.16 44.58
C HIS A 851 -24.48 0.38 44.89
N LEU A 852 -23.54 0.40 43.94
CA LEU A 852 -22.26 -0.31 44.01
C LEU A 852 -21.09 0.58 44.45
N GLU A 853 -21.35 1.79 44.95
CA GLU A 853 -20.33 2.79 45.29
C GLU A 853 -19.36 2.29 46.36
N GLU A 854 -19.88 1.54 47.34
CA GLU A 854 -19.07 0.93 48.40
C GLU A 854 -18.19 -0.23 47.89
N ALA A 855 -18.59 -0.90 46.80
CA ALA A 855 -17.75 -1.90 46.14
C ALA A 855 -16.71 -1.23 45.23
N ALA A 856 -17.06 -0.10 44.61
CA ALA A 856 -16.19 0.70 43.76
C ALA A 856 -15.08 1.42 44.55
N SER A 857 -15.31 1.73 45.83
CA SER A 857 -14.34 2.41 46.69
C SER A 857 -13.34 1.48 47.38
N ILE A 858 -13.44 0.16 47.15
CA ILE A 858 -12.48 -0.82 47.67
C ILE A 858 -11.19 -0.68 46.85
N GLU A 859 -10.14 -0.14 47.46
CA GLU A 859 -8.79 -0.18 46.88
C GLU A 859 -8.37 -1.63 46.72
N THR A 860 -8.19 -2.03 45.46
CA THR A 860 -7.55 -3.29 45.07
C THR A 860 -6.11 -2.98 44.69
N ALA A 861 -5.21 -3.96 44.89
CA ALA A 861 -3.76 -3.76 44.89
C ALA A 861 -3.18 -3.17 43.60
#